data_AF-A0A348XEV9-F1
#
_entry.id   AF-A0A348XEV9-F1
#
_cell.length_a   1.000
_cell.length_b   1.000
_cell.length_c   1.000
_cell.angle_alpha   90.00
_cell.angle_beta   90.00
_cell.angle_gamma   90.00
#
_symmetry.space_group_name_H-M   'P 1'
#
loop_
_entity.id
_entity.type
_entity.pdbx_description
1 polymer ?
#
loop_
_entity_poly.entity_id
_entity_poly.type
_entity_poly.pdbx_seq_one_letter_code
_entity_poly.pdbx_strand_id
1 'polypeptide(L)'
;MCLGDSITVGYTDNPVWKVPFKFGYRSRLYQLLKEAGYTFNFVGDSPQPWDAISGDPSHGGTYKPEFDLRDLGQDYHQGGRGSPIAALKGWVSKDDPDVVLLMIGINGISTQSPDRIRSLVQTIVTDKPDAHLIVAQITPYVSTQTAKNKFLYNYNVYIRDTLVPEFAAKGHNVSTVDMYSLFLTDIHDYESAVAPGKHSNNYNHPFNGDYDRMADRWFAAIEVLGLEKGNLAATPAAQAAPSPTAKPQDTLPPLENGEIPKTFDALWQGFDPQKEPLDVEVLKEWEEDGVVMKVLRYRVAIFNGKKGMMAAVYGYPKGAKNLPGLIHIHGGGQMAHAVHVLTNAKRGYATISLAWAGRIIAPEYTVNNDNVKAFKSGNTSDPNYIVTTDWVGVDAPTPSEQTIDPVNSPRNTLWFYAGMGCRRALTFLERQKEVDGNRLGVYGHSMGGKLTVITAGSDTRVKAAAPSCGGISDIRKVRNIPGYTTTIDDDVYLKRITCPIVFQSPTNDFHAAADDLTLAANHVKSTEWRITSAAHINHNDLEENTVLQPLWFDQSLKHTFASAKTPQAELILKTESAIPRFEVKPDQPDKMTELTVYYTEEGIPGGREKYHDFPTRYWKHAPAKRHGDTWVAEIPTFSTDKHLWVYANARYPIGKPVSAAGYGCDRYTANDYVLSSLMSMVTPQQKTAAGVKATQKHSLIIEDFSEDWAKRWFHSRGEHPDYWAVNTFKALRPMHMPPAAAKLVIEARSEKDNRLVISAFSGWAAGEHTKKSATSTIKGGDQWQAISLLPSDFRDKQNKPLTGWPEMKKLQLAGPKPRPELRNLHWKEVPVRELMASRNMKLDQAQPVDGRTYLDSKYADLFTSGYKVVMNSSCLGHPLAMGDKT
;
A
#
# COMPACT_ATOMS: atom_id res chain seq x y z
N MET A 1 8.11 23.20 -31.88
CA MET A 1 9.41 23.70 -31.36
C MET A 1 9.74 23.05 -30.02
N CYS A 2 10.86 22.33 -29.94
CA CYS A 2 11.42 21.90 -28.66
C CYS A 2 12.29 23.04 -28.11
N LEU A 3 11.92 23.60 -26.95
CA LEU A 3 12.52 24.83 -26.42
C LEU A 3 13.09 24.60 -25.02
N GLY A 4 14.41 24.70 -24.87
CA GLY A 4 15.07 24.51 -23.58
C GLY A 4 16.59 24.58 -23.59
N ASP A 5 17.20 24.09 -22.51
CA ASP A 5 18.66 24.05 -22.30
C ASP A 5 19.23 22.64 -22.59
N SER A 6 20.38 22.29 -22.03
CA SER A 6 21.12 21.03 -22.14
C SER A 6 20.26 19.77 -22.14
N ILE A 7 19.18 19.71 -21.34
CA ILE A 7 18.27 18.57 -21.30
C ILE A 7 17.44 18.45 -22.59
N THR A 8 16.99 19.57 -23.16
CA THR A 8 16.33 19.60 -24.47
C THR A 8 17.30 19.27 -25.60
N VAL A 9 18.55 19.74 -25.51
CA VAL A 9 19.59 19.35 -26.47
C VAL A 9 19.82 17.83 -26.44
N GLY A 10 19.77 17.23 -25.24
CA GLY A 10 19.99 15.80 -25.00
C GLY A 10 21.35 15.49 -24.41
N TYR A 11 21.90 16.41 -23.61
CA TYR A 11 23.18 16.22 -22.95
C TYR A 11 23.09 15.10 -21.92
N THR A 12 24.10 14.24 -21.92
CA THR A 12 24.24 13.12 -21.00
C THR A 12 25.34 13.44 -19.99
N ASP A 13 26.59 13.11 -20.29
CA ASP A 13 27.76 13.36 -19.43
C ASP A 13 28.80 14.25 -20.13
N ASN A 14 28.30 15.23 -20.88
CA ASN A 14 29.10 16.25 -21.53
C ASN A 14 30.04 16.98 -20.52
N PRO A 15 31.23 17.44 -20.96
CA PRO A 15 31.79 17.31 -22.31
C PRO A 15 32.49 15.97 -22.56
N VAL A 16 32.37 14.99 -21.64
CA VAL A 16 33.12 13.74 -21.69
C VAL A 16 32.47 12.70 -22.61
N TRP A 17 31.14 12.71 -22.70
CA TRP A 17 30.36 11.89 -23.64
C TRP A 17 30.59 10.36 -23.53
N LYS A 18 30.87 9.82 -22.33
CA LYS A 18 30.92 8.36 -22.12
C LYS A 18 29.55 7.72 -22.25
N VAL A 19 28.49 8.45 -21.91
CA VAL A 19 27.12 8.07 -22.21
C VAL A 19 26.79 8.63 -23.59
N PRO A 20 26.55 7.76 -24.60
CA PRO A 20 26.46 8.23 -25.98
C PRO A 20 25.31 9.21 -26.21
N PHE A 21 25.56 10.27 -26.99
CA PHE A 21 24.55 11.26 -27.35
C PHE A 21 23.49 10.66 -28.29
N LYS A 22 22.21 10.86 -27.98
CA LYS A 22 21.06 10.35 -28.75
C LYS A 22 19.92 11.36 -28.91
N PHE A 23 20.24 12.66 -29.02
CA PHE A 23 19.24 13.75 -29.13
C PHE A 23 18.24 13.83 -27.96
N GLY A 24 18.58 13.25 -26.80
CA GLY A 24 17.73 13.27 -25.59
C GLY A 24 16.35 12.67 -25.85
N TYR A 25 15.31 13.29 -25.31
CA TYR A 25 13.93 12.84 -25.50
C TYR A 25 13.45 12.98 -26.95
N ARG A 26 14.08 13.84 -27.77
CA ARG A 26 13.58 14.20 -29.11
C ARG A 26 13.66 13.03 -30.10
N SER A 27 14.65 12.15 -29.93
CA SER A 27 14.81 10.95 -30.77
C SER A 27 13.61 10.01 -30.63
N ARG A 28 13.30 9.58 -29.39
CA ARG A 28 12.15 8.71 -29.12
C ARG A 28 10.83 9.43 -29.38
N LEU A 29 10.73 10.73 -29.07
CA LEU A 29 9.52 11.52 -29.34
C LEU A 29 9.21 11.57 -30.84
N TYR A 30 10.24 11.74 -31.68
CA TYR A 30 10.07 11.69 -33.13
C TYR A 30 9.45 10.37 -33.57
N GLN A 31 10.00 9.25 -33.09
CA GLN A 31 9.51 7.91 -33.42
C GLN A 31 8.04 7.74 -32.99
N LEU A 32 7.71 8.11 -31.75
CA LEU A 32 6.34 8.04 -31.23
C LEU A 32 5.35 8.85 -32.08
N LEU A 33 5.72 10.09 -32.44
CA LEU A 33 4.86 10.93 -33.28
C LEU A 33 4.68 10.37 -34.69
N LYS A 34 5.76 9.82 -35.29
CA LYS A 34 5.68 9.16 -36.61
C LYS A 34 4.85 7.88 -36.56
N GLU A 35 5.05 7.02 -35.56
CA GLU A 35 4.28 5.80 -35.31
C GLU A 35 2.80 6.11 -35.11
N ALA A 36 2.49 7.23 -34.44
CA ALA A 36 1.13 7.70 -34.22
C ALA A 36 0.48 8.39 -35.43
N GLY A 37 1.20 8.52 -36.56
CA GLY A 37 0.66 9.06 -37.81
C GLY A 37 0.74 10.58 -37.96
N TYR A 38 1.52 11.28 -37.13
CA TYR A 38 1.68 12.73 -37.29
C TYR A 38 2.56 13.09 -38.49
N THR A 39 2.16 14.16 -39.16
CA THR A 39 3.04 14.93 -40.06
C THR A 39 3.49 16.16 -39.30
N PHE A 40 4.78 16.26 -39.02
CA PHE A 40 5.35 17.34 -38.22
C PHE A 40 6.81 17.57 -38.60
N ASN A 41 7.31 18.76 -38.25
CA ASN A 41 8.73 19.07 -38.27
C ASN A 41 9.14 19.65 -36.92
N PHE A 42 10.26 19.22 -36.38
CA PHE A 42 10.92 20.02 -35.36
C PHE A 42 11.50 21.29 -36.00
N VAL A 43 11.35 22.42 -35.30
CA VAL A 43 11.79 23.75 -35.75
C VAL A 43 12.67 24.41 -34.69
N GLY A 44 13.51 25.35 -35.12
CA GLY A 44 14.56 26.01 -34.32
C GLY A 44 15.91 25.97 -35.04
N ASP A 45 16.83 26.84 -34.66
CA ASP A 45 18.15 27.04 -35.27
C ASP A 45 19.31 26.98 -34.26
N SER A 46 19.09 26.41 -33.07
CA SER A 46 20.14 26.30 -32.06
C SER A 46 21.36 25.54 -32.59
N PRO A 47 22.58 26.11 -32.46
CA PRO A 47 23.79 25.48 -32.96
C PRO A 47 24.32 24.36 -32.03
N GLN A 48 23.67 24.11 -30.89
CA GLN A 48 24.05 23.04 -29.96
C GLN A 48 23.55 21.66 -30.46
N PRO A 49 24.24 20.54 -30.15
CA PRO A 49 25.54 20.43 -29.50
C PRO A 49 26.73 20.75 -30.43
N TRP A 50 26.49 21.10 -31.69
CA TRP A 50 27.50 21.09 -32.76
C TRP A 50 28.45 22.29 -32.77
N ASP A 51 28.21 23.31 -31.93
CA ASP A 51 29.05 24.50 -31.79
C ASP A 51 30.40 24.28 -31.10
N ALA A 52 30.74 23.03 -30.76
CA ALA A 52 31.96 22.58 -30.09
C ALA A 52 32.20 23.10 -28.66
N ILE A 53 31.32 23.93 -28.08
CA ILE A 53 31.59 24.51 -26.76
C ILE A 53 31.20 23.54 -25.62
N SER A 54 30.30 22.59 -25.87
CA SER A 54 29.88 21.59 -24.87
C SER A 54 30.56 20.23 -25.06
N GLY A 55 31.70 20.22 -25.75
CA GLY A 55 32.40 19.01 -26.21
C GLY A 55 31.87 18.51 -27.55
N ASP A 56 32.59 17.57 -28.17
CA ASP A 56 32.20 16.97 -29.45
C ASP A 56 31.51 15.60 -29.22
N PRO A 57 30.17 15.54 -29.32
CA PRO A 57 29.45 14.27 -29.14
C PRO A 57 29.75 13.25 -30.23
N SER A 58 30.29 13.66 -31.38
CA SER A 58 30.66 12.76 -32.48
C SER A 58 32.01 12.07 -32.30
N HIS A 59 32.79 12.44 -31.27
CA HIS A 59 34.13 11.90 -31.03
C HIS A 59 35.03 11.99 -32.28
N GLY A 60 35.14 13.19 -32.87
CA GLY A 60 35.89 13.42 -34.11
C GLY A 60 35.28 12.73 -35.33
N GLY A 61 33.95 12.55 -35.35
CA GLY A 61 33.22 11.84 -36.40
C GLY A 61 33.20 10.31 -36.29
N THR A 62 33.77 9.74 -35.23
CA THR A 62 33.81 8.27 -35.02
C THR A 62 32.53 7.70 -34.41
N TYR A 63 31.69 8.54 -33.82
CA TYR A 63 30.41 8.16 -33.23
C TYR A 63 29.23 8.79 -33.98
N LYS A 64 28.26 7.95 -34.32
CA LYS A 64 26.94 8.32 -34.85
C LYS A 64 25.88 7.49 -34.13
N PRO A 65 24.79 8.08 -33.60
CA PRO A 65 23.71 7.30 -33.03
C PRO A 65 23.02 6.46 -34.11
N GLU A 66 22.52 5.28 -33.73
CA GLU A 66 21.79 4.38 -34.64
C GLU A 66 20.56 5.05 -35.26
N PHE A 67 19.85 5.86 -34.47
CA PHE A 67 18.77 6.72 -34.94
C PHE A 67 19.23 8.19 -34.85
N ASP A 68 19.62 8.74 -35.99
CA ASP A 68 20.18 10.10 -36.08
C ASP A 68 19.16 11.06 -36.68
N LEU A 69 18.73 12.05 -35.89
CA LEU A 69 17.74 13.04 -36.35
C LEU A 69 18.27 13.91 -37.49
N ARG A 70 19.60 14.04 -37.66
CA ARG A 70 20.21 14.79 -38.78
C ARG A 70 19.96 14.13 -40.12
N ASP A 71 19.95 12.80 -40.17
CA ASP A 71 19.66 12.05 -41.39
C ASP A 71 18.23 12.31 -41.88
N LEU A 72 17.35 12.73 -40.98
CA LEU A 72 15.95 13.01 -41.23
C LEU A 72 15.66 14.52 -41.39
N GLY A 73 16.66 15.38 -41.16
CA GLY A 73 16.46 16.84 -41.07
C GLY A 73 15.52 17.24 -39.91
N GLN A 74 15.62 16.55 -38.77
CA GLN A 74 14.71 16.68 -37.62
C GLN A 74 15.47 16.94 -36.32
N ASP A 75 16.73 17.34 -36.38
CA ASP A 75 17.53 17.64 -35.19
C ASP A 75 17.34 19.08 -34.66
N TYR A 76 16.44 19.84 -35.29
CA TYR A 76 16.10 21.21 -34.90
C TYR A 76 15.50 21.30 -33.49
N HIS A 77 15.88 22.36 -32.78
CA HIS A 77 15.38 22.77 -31.48
C HIS A 77 15.87 24.18 -31.19
N GLN A 78 15.38 24.79 -30.11
CA GLN A 78 15.75 26.14 -29.70
C GLN A 78 16.16 26.24 -28.23
N GLY A 79 16.99 27.23 -27.94
CA GLY A 79 17.39 27.60 -26.58
C GLY A 79 18.83 27.21 -26.21
N GLY A 80 19.22 27.58 -24.99
CA GLY A 80 20.49 27.20 -24.37
C GLY A 80 21.26 28.34 -23.70
N ARG A 81 22.23 27.99 -22.84
CA ARG A 81 23.24 28.88 -22.23
C ARG A 81 22.70 30.10 -21.44
N GLY A 82 21.48 30.02 -20.92
CA GLY A 82 20.89 31.13 -20.16
C GLY A 82 20.59 32.36 -21.02
N SER A 83 20.27 32.18 -22.30
CA SER A 83 19.81 33.27 -23.17
C SER A 83 18.69 34.11 -22.52
N PRO A 84 18.68 35.44 -22.72
CA PRO A 84 17.69 36.32 -22.13
C PRO A 84 16.30 36.08 -22.75
N ILE A 85 15.25 36.37 -21.98
CA ILE A 85 13.84 36.26 -22.43
C ILE A 85 13.60 37.02 -23.75
N ALA A 86 14.31 38.13 -23.97
CA ALA A 86 14.21 38.92 -25.21
C ALA A 86 14.59 38.14 -26.48
N ALA A 87 15.53 37.18 -26.41
CA ALA A 87 15.90 36.35 -27.55
C ALA A 87 14.75 35.40 -27.95
N LEU A 88 13.95 35.00 -26.97
CA LEU A 88 12.91 33.99 -27.12
C LEU A 88 11.72 34.48 -27.95
N LYS A 89 11.37 35.76 -27.81
CA LYS A 89 10.38 36.40 -28.68
C LYS A 89 10.81 36.30 -30.16
N GLY A 90 12.07 36.60 -30.44
CA GLY A 90 12.61 36.51 -31.80
C GLY A 90 12.54 35.10 -32.38
N TRP A 91 12.79 34.08 -31.56
CA TRP A 91 12.75 32.68 -32.01
C TRP A 91 11.35 32.17 -32.30
N VAL A 92 10.43 32.38 -31.36
CA VAL A 92 9.04 31.93 -31.51
C VAL A 92 8.34 32.67 -32.66
N SER A 93 8.64 33.96 -32.85
CA SER A 93 8.20 34.72 -34.02
C SER A 93 8.76 34.17 -35.34
N LYS A 94 10.08 33.88 -35.39
CA LYS A 94 10.81 33.48 -36.62
C LYS A 94 10.40 32.11 -37.12
N ASP A 95 10.36 31.12 -36.23
CA ASP A 95 10.18 29.71 -36.61
C ASP A 95 8.71 29.26 -36.61
N ASP A 96 7.79 30.17 -36.25
CA ASP A 96 6.33 30.02 -36.32
C ASP A 96 5.78 28.63 -35.89
N PRO A 97 6.00 28.21 -34.63
CA PRO A 97 5.63 26.86 -34.20
C PRO A 97 4.15 26.72 -33.85
N ASP A 98 3.52 25.62 -34.28
CA ASP A 98 2.16 25.24 -33.84
C ASP A 98 2.11 24.76 -32.39
N VAL A 99 3.18 24.09 -31.94
CA VAL A 99 3.31 23.56 -30.57
C VAL A 99 4.69 23.90 -30.03
N VAL A 100 4.74 24.46 -28.81
CA VAL A 100 5.98 24.76 -28.09
C VAL A 100 6.12 23.82 -26.89
N LEU A 101 7.17 23.00 -26.88
CA LEU A 101 7.54 22.14 -25.76
C LEU A 101 8.57 22.87 -24.90
N LEU A 102 8.13 23.52 -23.84
CA LEU A 102 8.97 24.38 -23.01
C LEU A 102 9.52 23.62 -21.79
N MET A 103 10.83 23.43 -21.75
CA MET A 103 11.55 22.89 -20.59
C MET A 103 12.75 23.76 -20.26
N ILE A 104 12.63 24.55 -19.20
CA ILE A 104 13.70 25.47 -18.83
C ILE A 104 14.89 24.76 -18.17
N GLY A 105 16.07 25.36 -18.31
CA GLY A 105 17.29 24.87 -17.69
C GLY A 105 17.22 24.89 -16.16
N ILE A 106 17.72 23.82 -15.55
CA ILE A 106 17.73 23.61 -14.09
C ILE A 106 18.85 24.40 -13.39
N ASN A 107 19.97 24.67 -14.07
CA ASN A 107 21.25 25.08 -13.48
C ASN A 107 21.23 26.36 -12.64
N GLY A 108 20.26 27.26 -12.89
CA GLY A 108 20.09 28.55 -12.21
C GLY A 108 18.85 28.63 -11.31
N ILE A 109 18.31 27.50 -10.85
CA ILE A 109 17.09 27.49 -10.01
C ILE A 109 17.29 28.34 -8.74
N SER A 110 16.35 29.23 -8.47
CA SER A 110 16.38 30.13 -7.33
C SER A 110 14.95 30.54 -6.94
N THR A 111 14.83 31.33 -5.87
CA THR A 111 13.54 31.92 -5.46
C THR A 111 12.93 32.85 -6.51
N GLN A 112 13.72 33.36 -7.46
CA GLN A 112 13.25 34.20 -8.57
C GLN A 112 12.75 33.41 -9.78
N SER A 113 12.94 32.09 -9.81
CA SER A 113 12.56 31.24 -10.95
C SER A 113 11.07 31.30 -11.30
N PRO A 114 10.11 31.35 -10.34
CA PRO A 114 8.69 31.54 -10.63
C PRO A 114 8.37 32.78 -11.48
N ASP A 115 8.95 33.94 -11.15
CA ASP A 115 8.72 35.18 -11.90
C ASP A 115 9.28 35.12 -13.32
N ARG A 116 10.43 34.46 -13.48
CA ARG A 116 11.08 34.28 -14.78
C ARG A 116 10.26 33.38 -15.71
N ILE A 117 9.78 32.24 -15.23
CA ILE A 117 8.93 31.35 -16.04
C ILE A 117 7.59 32.00 -16.36
N ARG A 118 7.03 32.77 -15.43
CA ARG A 118 5.81 33.53 -15.68
C ARG A 118 5.98 34.54 -16.81
N SER A 119 7.04 35.32 -16.76
CA SER A 119 7.38 36.28 -17.83
C SER A 119 7.57 35.58 -19.17
N LEU A 120 8.17 34.38 -19.15
CA LEU A 120 8.40 33.57 -20.33
C LEU A 120 7.10 33.04 -20.95
N VAL A 121 6.23 32.43 -20.13
CA VAL A 121 4.91 31.96 -20.57
C VAL A 121 4.09 33.13 -21.11
N GLN A 122 4.04 34.26 -20.41
CA GLN A 122 3.37 35.47 -20.88
C GLN A 122 3.87 35.91 -22.26
N THR A 123 5.19 35.88 -22.48
CA THR A 123 5.79 36.30 -23.74
C THR A 123 5.34 35.40 -24.89
N ILE A 124 5.42 34.07 -24.70
CA ILE A 124 5.07 33.09 -25.74
C ILE A 124 3.59 33.18 -26.09
N VAL A 125 2.69 33.15 -25.09
CA VAL A 125 1.24 33.16 -25.35
C VAL A 125 0.73 34.49 -25.91
N THR A 126 1.50 35.56 -25.75
CA THR A 126 1.18 36.88 -26.34
C THR A 126 1.68 36.96 -27.78
N ASP A 127 2.84 36.40 -28.08
CA ASP A 127 3.48 36.47 -29.40
C ASP A 127 2.89 35.45 -30.38
N LYS A 128 2.50 34.27 -29.89
CA LYS A 128 1.83 33.20 -30.65
C LYS A 128 0.60 32.69 -29.88
N PRO A 129 -0.50 33.46 -29.88
CA PRO A 129 -1.71 33.07 -29.17
C PRO A 129 -2.34 31.77 -29.71
N ASP A 130 -2.13 31.46 -30.99
CA ASP A 130 -2.68 30.27 -31.65
C ASP A 130 -1.85 29.01 -31.41
N ALA A 131 -0.57 29.15 -31.02
CA ALA A 131 0.30 28.03 -30.72
C ALA A 131 -0.02 27.42 -29.36
N HIS A 132 0.02 26.09 -29.24
CA HIS A 132 -0.14 25.44 -27.94
C HIS A 132 1.19 25.34 -27.21
N LEU A 133 1.27 25.92 -26.01
CA LEU A 133 2.47 25.91 -25.16
C LEU A 133 2.32 24.85 -24.05
N ILE A 134 3.14 23.80 -24.12
CA ILE A 134 3.25 22.78 -23.07
C ILE A 134 4.43 23.12 -22.17
N VAL A 135 4.16 23.45 -20.89
CA VAL A 135 5.17 23.84 -19.90
C VAL A 135 5.53 22.64 -19.01
N ALA A 136 6.79 22.18 -19.10
CA ALA A 136 7.26 21.07 -18.29
C ALA A 136 7.63 21.48 -16.87
N GLN A 137 7.21 20.66 -15.89
CA GLN A 137 7.87 20.56 -14.60
C GLN A 137 9.26 19.94 -14.81
N ILE A 138 10.32 20.52 -14.24
CA ILE A 138 11.70 20.12 -14.56
C ILE A 138 12.20 18.95 -13.70
N THR A 139 13.13 18.16 -14.24
CA THR A 139 13.74 17.01 -13.56
C THR A 139 14.62 17.44 -12.37
N PRO A 140 14.72 16.68 -11.27
CA PRO A 140 15.54 17.04 -10.11
C PRO A 140 17.05 16.95 -10.38
N TYR A 141 17.84 17.53 -9.46
CA TYR A 141 19.25 17.17 -9.29
C TYR A 141 19.38 15.82 -8.59
N VAL A 142 20.56 15.20 -8.62
CA VAL A 142 20.88 14.01 -7.81
C VAL A 142 20.46 14.20 -6.34
N SER A 143 20.10 13.09 -5.69
CA SER A 143 19.50 13.08 -4.35
C SER A 143 20.33 13.79 -3.26
N THR A 144 21.64 13.91 -3.46
CA THR A 144 22.55 14.64 -2.55
C THR A 144 22.38 16.16 -2.59
N GLN A 145 21.77 16.73 -3.64
CA GLN A 145 21.56 18.18 -3.81
C GLN A 145 20.26 18.66 -3.15
N THR A 146 20.07 18.34 -1.87
CA THR A 146 18.81 18.54 -1.13
C THR A 146 18.31 19.99 -1.14
N ALA A 147 19.20 20.97 -0.98
CA ALA A 147 18.84 22.39 -1.00
C ALA A 147 18.31 22.84 -2.36
N LYS A 148 18.94 22.40 -3.46
CA LYS A 148 18.50 22.73 -4.82
C LYS A 148 17.20 22.03 -5.17
N ASN A 149 17.05 20.77 -4.77
CA ASN A 149 15.84 20.00 -4.96
C ASN A 149 14.65 20.60 -4.19
N LYS A 150 14.87 21.29 -3.07
CA LYS A 150 13.82 22.05 -2.37
C LYS A 150 13.30 23.25 -3.18
N PHE A 151 14.20 24.05 -3.78
CA PHE A 151 13.77 25.16 -4.65
C PHE A 151 13.05 24.66 -5.90
N LEU A 152 13.55 23.57 -6.47
CA LEU A 152 12.98 22.93 -7.63
C LEU A 152 11.59 22.35 -7.36
N TYR A 153 11.40 21.70 -6.22
CA TYR A 153 10.09 21.21 -5.79
C TYR A 153 9.05 22.34 -5.78
N ASN A 154 9.36 23.45 -5.09
CA ASN A 154 8.47 24.61 -5.03
C ASN A 154 8.19 25.21 -6.42
N TYR A 155 9.22 25.25 -7.27
CA TYR A 155 9.10 25.73 -8.64
C TYR A 155 8.18 24.85 -9.50
N ASN A 156 8.30 23.53 -9.40
CA ASN A 156 7.45 22.59 -10.13
C ASN A 156 6.00 22.60 -9.63
N VAL A 157 5.80 22.73 -8.31
CA VAL A 157 4.48 22.94 -7.71
C VAL A 157 3.86 24.23 -8.24
N TYR A 158 4.62 25.33 -8.31
CA TYR A 158 4.15 26.59 -8.88
C TYR A 158 3.72 26.47 -10.35
N ILE A 159 4.48 25.77 -11.20
CA ILE A 159 4.10 25.54 -12.61
C ILE A 159 2.74 24.83 -12.67
N ARG A 160 2.60 23.72 -11.94
CA ARG A 160 1.44 22.82 -11.97
C ARG A 160 0.18 23.46 -11.39
N ASP A 161 0.32 24.10 -10.22
CA ASP A 161 -0.83 24.49 -9.41
C ASP A 161 -1.19 25.96 -9.56
N THR A 162 -0.28 26.81 -10.07
CA THR A 162 -0.51 28.25 -10.18
C THR A 162 -0.35 28.74 -11.60
N LEU A 163 0.83 28.60 -12.19
CA LEU A 163 1.16 29.28 -13.45
C LEU A 163 0.30 28.80 -14.61
N VAL A 164 0.35 27.51 -14.95
CA VAL A 164 -0.38 26.99 -16.11
C VAL A 164 -1.89 27.12 -15.93
N PRO A 165 -2.49 26.76 -14.77
CA PRO A 165 -3.91 26.97 -14.54
C PRO A 165 -4.35 28.43 -14.72
N GLU A 166 -3.54 29.39 -14.26
CA GLU A 166 -3.86 30.81 -14.41
C GLU A 166 -3.90 31.25 -15.88
N PHE A 167 -2.89 30.87 -16.68
CA PHE A 167 -2.85 31.23 -18.09
C PHE A 167 -3.93 30.49 -18.91
N ALA A 168 -4.22 29.24 -18.58
CA ALA A 168 -5.32 28.49 -19.17
C ALA A 168 -6.68 29.15 -18.86
N ALA A 169 -6.89 29.60 -17.61
CA ALA A 169 -8.11 30.30 -17.21
C ALA A 169 -8.31 31.65 -17.91
N LYS A 170 -7.23 32.26 -18.42
CA LYS A 170 -7.28 33.47 -19.27
C LYS A 170 -7.54 33.16 -20.75
N GLY A 171 -7.77 31.89 -21.10
CA GLY A 171 -8.06 31.46 -22.47
C GLY A 171 -6.84 31.25 -23.34
N HIS A 172 -5.63 31.20 -22.78
CA HIS A 172 -4.43 30.86 -23.55
C HIS A 172 -4.31 29.35 -23.74
N ASN A 173 -3.79 28.93 -24.91
CA ASN A 173 -3.51 27.54 -25.24
C ASN A 173 -2.26 27.04 -24.50
N VAL A 174 -2.41 26.75 -23.20
CA VAL A 174 -1.33 26.25 -22.35
C VAL A 174 -1.70 24.96 -21.64
N SER A 175 -0.74 24.06 -21.51
CA SER A 175 -0.86 22.85 -20.67
C SER A 175 0.44 22.57 -19.92
N THR A 176 0.42 21.64 -18.97
CA THR A 176 1.61 21.25 -18.20
C THR A 176 1.91 19.77 -18.37
N VAL A 177 3.19 19.40 -18.29
CA VAL A 177 3.65 18.01 -18.31
C VAL A 177 4.61 17.75 -17.14
N ASP A 178 4.40 16.63 -16.46
CA ASP A 178 5.23 16.22 -15.33
C ASP A 178 6.45 15.39 -15.78
N MET A 179 7.64 15.97 -15.66
CA MET A 179 8.91 15.24 -15.81
C MET A 179 9.58 14.94 -14.46
N TYR A 180 9.09 15.51 -13.37
CA TYR A 180 9.72 15.41 -12.05
C TYR A 180 9.50 14.05 -11.40
N SER A 181 8.26 13.55 -11.43
CA SER A 181 7.91 12.26 -10.80
C SER A 181 8.69 11.08 -11.37
N LEU A 182 9.11 11.13 -12.63
CA LEU A 182 9.93 10.10 -13.28
C LEU A 182 11.27 9.83 -12.56
N PHE A 183 11.73 10.79 -11.76
CA PHE A 183 13.01 10.78 -11.06
C PHE A 183 12.87 10.61 -9.55
N LEU A 184 11.70 10.24 -9.05
CA LEU A 184 11.45 9.94 -7.63
C LEU A 184 11.52 8.43 -7.35
N THR A 185 11.80 8.05 -6.10
CA THR A 185 11.82 6.64 -5.68
C THR A 185 10.45 5.98 -5.78
N ASP A 186 9.39 6.74 -5.53
CA ASP A 186 8.02 6.42 -5.88
C ASP A 186 7.51 7.47 -6.86
N ILE A 187 7.24 7.05 -8.10
CA ILE A 187 6.76 7.93 -9.18
C ILE A 187 5.32 8.42 -8.97
N HIS A 188 4.61 7.88 -7.98
CA HIS A 188 3.23 8.23 -7.64
C HIS A 188 3.12 9.11 -6.40
N ASP A 189 4.22 9.30 -5.67
CA ASP A 189 4.31 10.20 -4.54
C ASP A 189 5.20 11.39 -4.90
N TYR A 190 4.59 12.56 -5.10
CA TYR A 190 5.30 13.78 -5.48
C TYR A 190 6.25 14.30 -4.36
N GLU A 191 6.09 13.81 -3.12
CA GLU A 191 6.96 14.12 -1.98
C GLU A 191 8.04 13.05 -1.75
N SER A 192 8.03 11.97 -2.55
CA SER A 192 9.02 10.91 -2.49
C SER A 192 10.43 11.46 -2.72
N ALA A 193 11.43 10.81 -2.10
CA ALA A 193 12.83 11.14 -2.32
C ALA A 193 13.22 11.00 -3.80
N VAL A 194 14.21 11.79 -4.24
CA VAL A 194 14.80 11.63 -5.59
C VAL A 194 15.49 10.27 -5.69
N ALA A 195 15.18 9.51 -6.74
CA ALA A 195 15.75 8.20 -6.99
C ALA A 195 17.26 8.29 -7.29
N PRO A 196 18.10 7.47 -6.63
CA PRO A 196 19.51 7.38 -6.97
C PRO A 196 19.71 6.72 -8.35
N GLY A 197 20.82 7.06 -9.03
CA GLY A 197 21.23 6.38 -10.27
C GLY A 197 20.48 6.82 -11.53
N LYS A 198 19.77 7.96 -11.49
CA LYS A 198 19.01 8.50 -12.63
C LYS A 198 19.77 9.52 -13.49
N HIS A 199 20.96 9.94 -13.05
CA HIS A 199 21.70 11.04 -13.67
C HIS A 199 23.06 10.57 -14.21
N SER A 200 23.28 10.67 -15.52
CA SER A 200 24.49 10.23 -16.21
C SER A 200 25.74 11.02 -15.84
N ASN A 201 25.59 12.30 -15.50
CA ASN A 201 26.70 13.16 -15.04
C ASN A 201 26.84 13.23 -13.52
N ASN A 202 26.10 12.37 -12.78
CA ASN A 202 25.99 12.42 -11.32
C ASN A 202 25.61 13.81 -10.79
N TYR A 203 24.82 14.58 -11.56
CA TYR A 203 24.40 15.92 -11.17
C TYR A 203 22.95 16.23 -11.56
N ASN A 204 22.62 16.30 -12.84
CA ASN A 204 21.31 16.78 -13.32
C ASN A 204 20.89 16.27 -14.71
N HIS A 205 21.77 15.60 -15.46
CA HIS A 205 21.45 15.10 -16.80
C HIS A 205 20.99 13.64 -16.75
N PRO A 206 19.84 13.28 -17.36
CA PRO A 206 19.34 11.91 -17.40
C PRO A 206 20.22 10.93 -18.20
N PHE A 207 20.12 9.63 -17.89
CA PHE A 207 20.57 8.58 -18.81
C PHE A 207 19.62 8.48 -20.02
N ASN A 208 20.09 7.90 -21.13
CA ASN A 208 19.28 7.72 -22.35
C ASN A 208 17.93 7.02 -22.08
N GLY A 209 17.90 5.98 -21.25
CA GLY A 209 16.64 5.30 -20.90
C GLY A 209 15.66 6.15 -20.07
N ASP A 210 16.15 7.17 -19.35
CA ASP A 210 15.30 8.13 -18.65
C ASP A 210 14.85 9.26 -19.59
N TYR A 211 15.66 9.64 -20.59
CA TYR A 211 15.23 10.49 -21.70
C TYR A 211 14.10 9.86 -22.52
N ASP A 212 14.13 8.55 -22.76
CA ASP A 212 13.04 7.84 -23.45
C ASP A 212 11.72 7.95 -22.67
N ARG A 213 11.76 7.83 -21.33
CA ARG A 213 10.58 8.03 -20.48
C ARG A 213 10.06 9.46 -20.51
N MET A 214 10.96 10.43 -20.61
CA MET A 214 10.55 11.83 -20.83
C MET A 214 9.87 12.01 -22.19
N ALA A 215 10.34 11.31 -23.22
CA ALA A 215 9.71 11.31 -24.53
C ALA A 215 8.29 10.75 -24.47
N ASP A 216 8.06 9.66 -23.73
CA ASP A 216 6.71 9.09 -23.51
C ASP A 216 5.77 10.12 -22.85
N ARG A 217 6.26 10.90 -21.88
CA ARG A 217 5.48 11.97 -21.23
C ARG A 217 5.19 13.13 -22.18
N TRP A 218 6.17 13.56 -22.98
CA TRP A 218 5.97 14.58 -24.01
C TRP A 218 4.95 14.13 -25.05
N PHE A 219 5.06 12.90 -25.53
CA PHE A 219 4.13 12.32 -26.49
C PHE A 219 2.71 12.28 -25.94
N ALA A 220 2.53 11.79 -24.71
CA ALA A 220 1.23 11.79 -24.04
C ALA A 220 0.65 13.21 -23.91
N ALA A 221 1.47 14.21 -23.60
CA ALA A 221 1.03 15.60 -23.51
C ALA A 221 0.61 16.18 -24.88
N ILE A 222 1.23 15.74 -25.97
CA ILE A 222 0.86 16.14 -27.34
C ILE A 222 -0.42 15.42 -27.79
N GLU A 223 -0.59 14.14 -27.50
CA GLU A 223 -1.82 13.38 -27.85
C GLU A 223 -3.07 14.02 -27.22
N VAL A 224 -2.96 14.58 -26.02
CA VAL A 224 -4.06 15.28 -25.34
C VAL A 224 -4.55 16.51 -26.11
N LEU A 225 -3.70 17.11 -26.96
CA LEU A 225 -4.09 18.26 -27.79
C LEU A 225 -5.06 17.88 -28.92
N GLY A 226 -5.18 16.60 -29.25
CA GLY A 226 -6.11 16.13 -30.28
C GLY A 226 -5.82 16.69 -31.67
N LEU A 227 -4.55 16.96 -31.98
CA LEU A 227 -4.13 17.53 -33.28
C LEU A 227 -4.46 16.56 -34.43
N GLU A 228 -4.77 17.12 -35.60
CA GLU A 228 -5.10 16.32 -36.78
C GLU A 228 -3.89 15.48 -37.24
N LYS A 229 -4.13 14.19 -37.45
CA LYS A 229 -3.14 13.23 -37.96
C LYS A 229 -3.25 13.16 -39.48
N GLY A 230 -2.12 13.19 -40.19
CA GLY A 230 -2.10 13.31 -41.65
C GLY A 230 -2.68 12.08 -42.35
N ASN A 231 -3.57 12.28 -43.32
CA ASN A 231 -4.08 11.24 -44.23
C ASN A 231 -2.95 10.75 -45.14
N LEU A 232 -2.44 9.53 -44.92
CA LEU A 232 -1.51 8.87 -45.84
C LEU A 232 -2.27 7.93 -46.78
N ALA A 233 -2.33 8.31 -48.06
CA ALA A 233 -2.86 7.50 -49.16
C ALA A 233 -1.78 6.52 -49.72
N ALA A 234 -2.20 5.25 -49.88
CA ALA A 234 -1.77 4.13 -50.75
C ALA A 234 -0.32 4.04 -51.31
N THR A 235 0.36 2.88 -51.26
CA THR A 235 0.24 1.73 -52.22
C THR A 235 1.17 0.54 -51.80
N PRO A 236 1.12 -0.68 -52.40
CA PRO A 236 -0.03 -1.54 -52.75
C PRO A 236 0.08 -3.03 -52.30
N ALA A 237 -1.09 -3.67 -52.20
CA ALA A 237 -1.44 -5.09 -52.43
C ALA A 237 -0.75 -6.25 -51.66
N ALA A 238 -1.49 -6.85 -50.72
CA ALA A 238 -1.66 -8.31 -50.64
C ALA A 238 -3.00 -8.68 -49.95
N GLN A 239 -3.89 -9.26 -50.77
CA GLN A 239 -4.99 -10.18 -50.46
C GLN A 239 -6.11 -9.78 -49.48
N ALA A 240 -7.33 -9.81 -50.03
CA ALA A 240 -8.58 -9.51 -49.36
C ALA A 240 -8.95 -10.53 -48.27
N ALA A 241 -9.42 -10.00 -47.14
CA ALA A 241 -10.24 -10.69 -46.14
C ALA A 241 -11.38 -9.70 -45.70
N PRO A 242 -12.51 -10.21 -45.21
CA PRO A 242 -13.83 -9.62 -45.42
C PRO A 242 -14.10 -8.33 -44.64
N SER A 243 -15.12 -7.59 -45.10
CA SER A 243 -15.61 -6.31 -44.58
C SER A 243 -15.61 -6.21 -43.05
N PRO A 244 -15.25 -5.04 -42.46
CA PRO A 244 -15.26 -4.86 -41.01
C PRO A 244 -16.70 -4.95 -40.51
N THR A 245 -16.98 -5.99 -39.74
CA THR A 245 -18.09 -6.01 -38.79
C THR A 245 -18.06 -4.71 -37.98
N ALA A 246 -19.18 -4.01 -37.89
CA ALA A 246 -19.32 -2.81 -37.07
C ALA A 246 -18.72 -3.05 -35.68
N LYS A 247 -17.89 -2.10 -35.18
CA LYS A 247 -17.32 -2.19 -33.84
C LYS A 247 -18.45 -2.34 -32.81
N PRO A 248 -18.35 -3.26 -31.85
CA PRO A 248 -19.33 -3.39 -30.79
C PRO A 248 -19.49 -2.07 -30.03
N GLN A 249 -20.73 -1.73 -29.66
CA GLN A 249 -21.03 -0.54 -28.86
C GLN A 249 -20.52 -0.72 -27.42
N ASP A 250 -19.94 0.34 -26.84
CA ASP A 250 -19.49 0.32 -25.45
C ASP A 250 -20.65 0.16 -24.46
N THR A 251 -20.37 -0.53 -23.35
CA THR A 251 -21.39 -0.86 -22.33
C THR A 251 -21.88 0.39 -21.59
N LEU A 252 -20.98 1.32 -21.31
CA LEU A 252 -21.30 2.56 -20.59
C LEU A 252 -21.57 3.68 -21.60
N PRO A 253 -22.54 4.55 -21.33
CA PRO A 253 -22.73 5.74 -22.15
C PRO A 253 -21.49 6.66 -22.04
N PRO A 254 -21.13 7.37 -23.12
CA PRO A 254 -20.08 8.39 -23.07
C PRO A 254 -20.47 9.50 -22.07
N LEU A 255 -19.47 10.28 -21.63
CA LEU A 255 -19.73 11.43 -20.78
C LEU A 255 -20.58 12.48 -21.52
N GLU A 256 -21.64 12.96 -20.85
CA GLU A 256 -22.43 14.08 -21.34
C GLU A 256 -21.64 15.38 -21.12
N ASN A 257 -21.36 16.13 -22.20
CA ASN A 257 -20.60 17.38 -22.17
C ASN A 257 -19.22 17.29 -21.49
N GLY A 258 -18.62 16.10 -21.43
CA GLY A 258 -17.35 15.87 -20.74
C GLY A 258 -17.44 15.93 -19.21
N GLU A 259 -18.64 15.99 -18.63
CA GLU A 259 -18.81 16.03 -17.18
C GLU A 259 -18.63 14.65 -16.55
N ILE A 260 -17.74 14.56 -15.58
CA ILE A 260 -17.50 13.33 -14.82
C ILE A 260 -18.64 13.04 -13.83
N PRO A 261 -18.88 11.76 -13.48
CA PRO A 261 -19.82 11.42 -12.41
C PRO A 261 -19.41 12.01 -11.06
N LYS A 262 -20.34 12.71 -10.42
CA LYS A 262 -20.15 13.32 -9.08
C LYS A 262 -21.00 12.67 -8.00
N THR A 263 -21.83 11.70 -8.35
CA THR A 263 -22.70 10.97 -7.42
C THR A 263 -22.65 9.48 -7.70
N PHE A 264 -22.97 8.67 -6.69
CA PHE A 264 -23.11 7.22 -6.85
C PHE A 264 -24.03 6.84 -8.02
N ASP A 265 -25.20 7.46 -8.14
CA ASP A 265 -26.17 7.10 -9.17
C ASP A 265 -25.64 7.42 -10.57
N ALA A 266 -24.99 8.58 -10.75
CA ALA A 266 -24.35 8.96 -12.01
C ALA A 266 -23.16 8.03 -12.36
N LEU A 267 -22.43 7.54 -11.36
CA LEU A 267 -21.31 6.62 -11.58
C LEU A 267 -21.80 5.32 -12.23
N TRP A 268 -22.89 4.75 -11.69
CA TRP A 268 -23.45 3.47 -12.12
C TRP A 268 -24.50 3.57 -13.24
N GLN A 269 -24.86 4.79 -13.65
CA GLN A 269 -25.84 5.03 -14.71
C GLN A 269 -25.44 4.31 -16.00
N GLY A 270 -26.40 3.57 -16.58
CA GLY A 270 -26.22 2.81 -17.82
C GLY A 270 -25.64 1.40 -17.64
N PHE A 271 -25.09 1.05 -16.47
CA PHE A 271 -24.58 -0.30 -16.22
C PHE A 271 -25.63 -1.23 -15.61
N ASP A 272 -26.19 -2.12 -16.45
CA ASP A 272 -26.99 -3.26 -16.02
C ASP A 272 -26.16 -4.56 -16.12
N PRO A 273 -25.76 -5.17 -15.00
CA PRO A 273 -24.93 -6.37 -15.00
C PRO A 273 -25.67 -7.62 -15.51
N GLN A 274 -26.98 -7.60 -15.71
CA GLN A 274 -27.77 -8.73 -16.24
C GLN A 274 -28.06 -8.59 -17.74
N LYS A 275 -27.99 -7.38 -18.31
CA LYS A 275 -28.40 -7.14 -19.70
C LYS A 275 -27.51 -7.83 -20.73
N GLU A 276 -26.19 -7.71 -20.61
CA GLU A 276 -25.26 -8.21 -21.63
C GLU A 276 -24.89 -9.70 -21.46
N PRO A 277 -24.61 -10.44 -22.55
CA PRO A 277 -24.15 -11.83 -22.44
C PRO A 277 -22.80 -11.94 -21.71
N LEU A 278 -22.60 -13.02 -20.96
CA LEU A 278 -21.39 -13.26 -20.17
C LEU A 278 -20.22 -13.82 -20.98
N ASP A 279 -20.45 -14.32 -22.20
CA ASP A 279 -19.41 -14.92 -23.06
C ASP A 279 -18.43 -15.81 -22.28
N VAL A 280 -18.95 -16.76 -21.50
CA VAL A 280 -18.14 -17.56 -20.57
C VAL A 280 -17.21 -18.48 -21.36
N GLU A 281 -15.94 -18.46 -21.01
CA GLU A 281 -14.91 -19.37 -21.54
C GLU A 281 -14.36 -20.22 -20.39
N VAL A 282 -14.47 -21.55 -20.52
CA VAL A 282 -13.88 -22.50 -19.57
C VAL A 282 -12.46 -22.82 -20.03
N LEU A 283 -11.48 -22.48 -19.20
CA LEU A 283 -10.04 -22.62 -19.49
C LEU A 283 -9.48 -23.94 -18.94
N LYS A 284 -10.03 -24.41 -17.82
CA LYS A 284 -9.69 -25.69 -17.20
C LYS A 284 -10.89 -26.20 -16.42
N GLU A 285 -11.10 -27.51 -16.38
CA GLU A 285 -12.11 -28.17 -15.57
C GLU A 285 -11.52 -29.43 -14.93
N TRP A 286 -11.83 -29.66 -13.66
CA TRP A 286 -11.43 -30.87 -12.91
C TRP A 286 -12.45 -31.19 -11.81
N GLU A 287 -12.30 -32.37 -11.22
CA GLU A 287 -13.04 -32.78 -10.03
C GLU A 287 -12.05 -33.05 -8.90
N GLU A 288 -12.36 -32.55 -7.70
CA GLU A 288 -11.55 -32.74 -6.49
C GLU A 288 -12.48 -32.96 -5.30
N ASP A 289 -12.33 -34.09 -4.61
CA ASP A 289 -13.12 -34.44 -3.41
C ASP A 289 -14.65 -34.26 -3.58
N GLY A 290 -15.19 -34.67 -4.74
CA GLY A 290 -16.62 -34.54 -5.05
C GLY A 290 -17.07 -33.11 -5.41
N VAL A 291 -16.14 -32.20 -5.65
CA VAL A 291 -16.39 -30.82 -6.09
C VAL A 291 -16.00 -30.68 -7.55
N VAL A 292 -16.92 -30.17 -8.39
CA VAL A 292 -16.63 -29.77 -9.76
C VAL A 292 -15.98 -28.39 -9.72
N MET A 293 -14.82 -28.25 -10.35
CA MET A 293 -13.98 -27.06 -10.30
C MET A 293 -13.63 -26.60 -11.72
N LYS A 294 -13.60 -25.29 -11.93
CA LYS A 294 -13.30 -24.68 -13.22
C LYS A 294 -12.41 -23.46 -13.04
N VAL A 295 -11.39 -23.33 -13.88
CA VAL A 295 -10.84 -22.01 -14.22
C VAL A 295 -11.61 -21.53 -15.44
N LEU A 296 -12.19 -20.33 -15.35
CA LEU A 296 -12.98 -19.74 -16.41
C LEU A 296 -12.73 -18.24 -16.51
N ARG A 297 -13.19 -17.62 -17.57
CA ARG A 297 -13.34 -16.16 -17.65
C ARG A 297 -14.70 -15.78 -18.21
N TYR A 298 -15.19 -14.61 -17.83
CA TYR A 298 -16.47 -14.07 -18.28
C TYR A 298 -16.35 -12.59 -18.64
N ARG A 299 -17.13 -12.16 -19.61
CA ARG A 299 -17.20 -10.79 -20.08
C ARG A 299 -17.85 -9.90 -19.03
N VAL A 300 -17.14 -8.84 -18.69
CA VAL A 300 -17.64 -7.82 -17.81
C VAL A 300 -18.36 -6.72 -18.58
N ALA A 301 -17.69 -6.15 -19.58
CA ALA A 301 -18.24 -5.08 -20.40
C ALA A 301 -17.50 -4.99 -21.74
N ILE A 302 -17.94 -4.06 -22.58
CA ILE A 302 -17.24 -3.59 -23.77
C ILE A 302 -16.63 -2.23 -23.47
N PHE A 303 -15.32 -2.11 -23.67
CA PHE A 303 -14.51 -0.91 -23.47
C PHE A 303 -13.82 -0.55 -24.78
N ASN A 304 -14.05 0.66 -25.29
CA ASN A 304 -13.49 1.15 -26.56
C ASN A 304 -13.67 0.14 -27.71
N GLY A 305 -14.85 -0.51 -27.77
CA GLY A 305 -15.21 -1.53 -28.75
C GLY A 305 -14.58 -2.91 -28.53
N LYS A 306 -13.87 -3.14 -27.41
CA LYS A 306 -13.20 -4.41 -27.07
C LYS A 306 -13.85 -5.08 -25.86
N LYS A 307 -13.94 -6.40 -25.85
CA LYS A 307 -14.41 -7.16 -24.68
C LYS A 307 -13.40 -7.04 -23.54
N GLY A 308 -13.87 -6.70 -22.35
CA GLY A 308 -13.12 -6.87 -21.10
C GLY A 308 -13.55 -8.14 -20.39
N MET A 309 -12.62 -9.06 -20.15
CA MET A 309 -12.82 -10.37 -19.57
C MET A 309 -12.17 -10.47 -18.19
N MET A 310 -12.90 -11.05 -17.24
CA MET A 310 -12.41 -11.35 -15.89
C MET A 310 -12.27 -12.86 -15.72
N ALA A 311 -11.06 -13.33 -15.43
CA ALA A 311 -10.82 -14.71 -15.06
C ALA A 311 -11.18 -14.97 -13.60
N ALA A 312 -11.48 -16.23 -13.28
CA ALA A 312 -11.85 -16.69 -11.96
C ALA A 312 -11.66 -18.19 -11.79
N VAL A 313 -11.63 -18.65 -10.54
CA VAL A 313 -11.83 -20.05 -10.18
C VAL A 313 -13.25 -20.21 -9.68
N TYR A 314 -14.03 -21.12 -10.26
CA TYR A 314 -15.40 -21.44 -9.88
C TYR A 314 -15.53 -22.90 -9.48
N GLY A 315 -16.42 -23.22 -8.55
CA GLY A 315 -16.70 -24.61 -8.23
C GLY A 315 -17.87 -24.81 -7.27
N TYR A 316 -18.37 -26.04 -7.25
CA TYR A 316 -19.60 -26.44 -6.56
C TYR A 316 -19.63 -27.97 -6.31
N PRO A 317 -20.37 -28.43 -5.29
CA PRO A 317 -20.56 -29.87 -5.05
C PRO A 317 -21.23 -30.57 -6.23
N LYS A 318 -20.65 -31.68 -6.68
CA LYS A 318 -21.16 -32.44 -7.82
C LYS A 318 -22.59 -32.91 -7.56
N GLY A 319 -23.47 -32.65 -8.53
CA GLY A 319 -24.88 -33.07 -8.48
C GLY A 319 -25.79 -32.25 -7.56
N ALA A 320 -25.25 -31.28 -6.82
CA ALA A 320 -26.06 -30.40 -5.98
C ALA A 320 -26.86 -29.39 -6.80
N LYS A 321 -27.98 -28.94 -6.23
CA LYS A 321 -28.90 -27.94 -6.80
C LYS A 321 -29.33 -26.98 -5.70
N ASN A 322 -29.85 -25.81 -6.09
CA ASN A 322 -30.33 -24.80 -5.16
C ASN A 322 -29.28 -24.46 -4.10
N LEU A 323 -28.02 -24.28 -4.52
CA LEU A 323 -26.93 -23.89 -3.63
C LEU A 323 -26.94 -22.37 -3.41
N PRO A 324 -26.69 -21.89 -2.20
CA PRO A 324 -26.26 -20.51 -2.03
C PRO A 324 -24.92 -20.28 -2.76
N GLY A 325 -24.79 -19.09 -3.36
CA GLY A 325 -23.61 -18.68 -4.13
C GLY A 325 -22.73 -17.70 -3.34
N LEU A 326 -21.41 -17.81 -3.45
CA LEU A 326 -20.47 -16.89 -2.82
C LEU A 326 -19.49 -16.31 -3.85
N ILE A 327 -19.23 -15.01 -3.73
CA ILE A 327 -18.09 -14.34 -4.38
C ILE A 327 -16.98 -14.18 -3.35
N HIS A 328 -15.79 -14.65 -3.71
CA HIS A 328 -14.55 -14.39 -3.00
C HIS A 328 -13.69 -13.37 -3.77
N ILE A 329 -13.20 -12.36 -3.06
CA ILE A 329 -12.35 -11.30 -3.61
C ILE A 329 -11.05 -11.21 -2.82
N HIS A 330 -9.92 -11.47 -3.47
CA HIS A 330 -8.60 -11.43 -2.83
C HIS A 330 -8.07 -9.99 -2.66
N GLY A 331 -7.09 -9.82 -1.76
CA GLY A 331 -6.43 -8.54 -1.50
C GLY A 331 -5.39 -8.12 -2.55
N GLY A 332 -4.82 -6.93 -2.38
CA GLY A 332 -3.70 -6.44 -3.20
C GLY A 332 -2.51 -7.37 -3.15
N GLY A 333 -1.82 -7.59 -4.27
CA GLY A 333 -0.71 -8.56 -4.37
C GLY A 333 -1.10 -10.04 -4.34
N GLN A 334 -2.35 -10.40 -3.98
CA GLN A 334 -2.85 -11.77 -3.90
C GLN A 334 -3.50 -12.25 -5.23
N MET A 335 -4.12 -13.43 -5.21
CA MET A 335 -4.58 -14.17 -6.41
C MET A 335 -5.94 -14.82 -6.20
N ALA A 336 -6.68 -15.09 -7.28
CA ALA A 336 -7.80 -16.03 -7.22
C ALA A 336 -7.28 -17.41 -6.85
N HIS A 337 -7.94 -18.07 -5.90
CA HIS A 337 -7.38 -19.30 -5.33
C HIS A 337 -8.45 -20.41 -5.19
N ALA A 338 -8.11 -21.62 -5.63
CA ALA A 338 -8.98 -22.79 -5.61
C ALA A 338 -9.39 -23.24 -4.19
N VAL A 339 -8.51 -23.11 -3.19
CA VAL A 339 -8.80 -23.47 -1.79
C VAL A 339 -10.07 -22.82 -1.21
N HIS A 340 -10.37 -21.56 -1.53
CA HIS A 340 -11.59 -20.91 -1.07
C HIS A 340 -12.83 -21.56 -1.68
N VAL A 341 -12.76 -21.87 -2.98
CA VAL A 341 -13.83 -22.54 -3.71
C VAL A 341 -14.06 -23.95 -3.17
N LEU A 342 -12.99 -24.74 -3.01
CA LEU A 342 -13.05 -26.11 -2.52
C LEU A 342 -13.61 -26.19 -1.09
N THR A 343 -13.10 -25.35 -0.18
CA THR A 343 -13.55 -25.36 1.22
C THR A 343 -15.00 -24.89 1.37
N ASN A 344 -15.44 -23.89 0.60
CA ASN A 344 -16.85 -23.48 0.58
C ASN A 344 -17.76 -24.53 -0.08
N ALA A 345 -17.31 -25.18 -1.14
CA ALA A 345 -18.06 -26.27 -1.77
C ALA A 345 -18.27 -27.44 -0.81
N LYS A 346 -17.25 -27.86 -0.07
CA LYS A 346 -17.40 -28.87 1.00
C LYS A 346 -18.38 -28.46 2.10
N ARG A 347 -18.63 -27.16 2.25
CA ARG A 347 -19.64 -26.62 3.17
C ARG A 347 -21.02 -26.50 2.52
N GLY A 348 -21.18 -26.75 1.23
CA GLY A 348 -22.45 -26.67 0.50
C GLY A 348 -22.72 -25.29 -0.13
N TYR A 349 -21.71 -24.67 -0.72
CA TYR A 349 -21.83 -23.43 -1.49
C TYR A 349 -21.29 -23.62 -2.91
N ALA A 350 -21.89 -22.94 -3.89
CA ALA A 350 -21.17 -22.66 -5.13
C ALA A 350 -20.32 -21.40 -4.92
N THR A 351 -19.06 -21.37 -5.34
CA THR A 351 -18.18 -20.23 -5.07
C THR A 351 -17.39 -19.84 -6.30
N ILE A 352 -17.31 -18.54 -6.58
CA ILE A 352 -16.42 -17.96 -7.58
C ILE A 352 -15.38 -17.05 -6.91
N SER A 353 -14.11 -17.27 -7.22
CA SER A 353 -12.93 -16.58 -6.68
C SER A 353 -12.31 -15.75 -7.80
N LEU A 354 -12.41 -14.42 -7.69
CA LEU A 354 -12.18 -13.49 -8.80
C LEU A 354 -10.70 -13.15 -8.99
N ALA A 355 -10.19 -13.24 -10.21
CA ALA A 355 -8.81 -12.87 -10.57
C ALA A 355 -8.78 -11.44 -11.12
N TRP A 356 -9.16 -10.44 -10.30
CA TRP A 356 -9.24 -9.05 -10.77
C TRP A 356 -7.89 -8.48 -11.23
N ALA A 357 -6.78 -9.00 -10.70
CA ALA A 357 -5.42 -8.69 -11.15
C ALA A 357 -4.85 -9.72 -12.16
N GLY A 358 -5.66 -10.67 -12.62
CA GLY A 358 -5.29 -11.74 -13.54
C GLY A 358 -4.49 -12.89 -12.94
N ARG A 359 -4.22 -12.90 -11.64
CA ARG A 359 -3.43 -13.95 -10.99
C ARG A 359 -4.30 -15.06 -10.45
N ILE A 360 -3.86 -16.30 -10.63
CA ILE A 360 -4.63 -17.51 -10.32
C ILE A 360 -3.71 -18.56 -9.70
N ILE A 361 -4.19 -19.23 -8.65
CA ILE A 361 -3.62 -20.47 -8.12
C ILE A 361 -4.71 -21.55 -8.16
N ALA A 362 -4.55 -22.48 -9.09
CA ALA A 362 -5.36 -23.68 -9.22
C ALA A 362 -4.47 -24.86 -9.70
N PRO A 363 -4.85 -26.11 -9.38
CA PRO A 363 -4.18 -27.29 -9.93
C PRO A 363 -4.06 -27.20 -11.45
N GLU A 364 -2.83 -27.36 -11.95
CA GLU A 364 -2.51 -27.36 -13.39
C GLU A 364 -2.91 -26.07 -14.15
N TYR A 365 -3.24 -24.98 -13.45
CA TYR A 365 -3.53 -23.68 -14.04
C TYR A 365 -3.13 -22.55 -13.07
N THR A 366 -1.84 -22.20 -13.07
CA THR A 366 -1.28 -21.14 -12.23
C THR A 366 -0.88 -19.97 -13.11
N VAL A 367 -1.30 -18.77 -12.72
CA VAL A 367 -0.98 -17.51 -13.41
C VAL A 367 -0.32 -16.57 -12.40
N ASN A 368 0.99 -16.36 -12.56
CA ASN A 368 1.78 -15.42 -11.77
C ASN A 368 1.94 -14.06 -12.50
N ASN A 369 2.74 -13.14 -11.95
CA ASN A 369 2.96 -11.82 -12.57
C ASN A 369 3.60 -11.90 -13.97
N ASP A 370 4.49 -12.87 -14.21
CA ASP A 370 5.15 -13.06 -15.50
C ASP A 370 4.15 -13.54 -16.56
N ASN A 371 3.26 -14.46 -16.17
CA ASN A 371 2.17 -14.92 -17.05
C ASN A 371 1.21 -13.79 -17.40
N VAL A 372 0.81 -12.96 -16.42
CA VAL A 372 -0.03 -11.77 -16.67
C VAL A 372 0.65 -10.82 -17.65
N LYS A 373 1.95 -10.58 -17.47
CA LYS A 373 2.75 -9.73 -18.37
C LYS A 373 2.81 -10.30 -19.79
N ALA A 374 3.09 -11.59 -19.92
CA ALA A 374 3.14 -12.28 -21.21
C ALA A 374 1.77 -12.23 -21.93
N PHE A 375 0.68 -12.51 -21.20
CA PHE A 375 -0.68 -12.44 -21.75
C PHE A 375 -1.02 -11.04 -22.28
N LYS A 376 -0.72 -9.99 -21.49
CA LYS A 376 -0.94 -8.60 -21.87
C LYS A 376 -0.14 -8.15 -23.10
N SER A 377 1.01 -8.77 -23.37
CA SER A 377 1.80 -8.45 -24.57
C SER A 377 1.15 -8.90 -25.87
N GLY A 378 0.18 -9.82 -25.80
CA GLY A 378 -0.43 -10.45 -26.98
C GLY A 378 0.49 -11.45 -27.70
N ASN A 379 1.72 -11.66 -27.24
CA ASN A 379 2.65 -12.61 -27.85
C ASN A 379 2.30 -14.06 -27.45
N THR A 380 1.48 -14.71 -28.25
CA THR A 380 1.05 -16.11 -28.03
C THR A 380 2.18 -17.14 -28.13
N SER A 381 3.35 -16.75 -28.63
CA SER A 381 4.53 -17.60 -28.73
C SER A 381 5.41 -17.58 -27.47
N ASP A 382 5.14 -16.67 -26.51
CA ASP A 382 5.84 -16.65 -25.23
C ASP A 382 5.48 -17.91 -24.42
N PRO A 383 6.45 -18.69 -23.91
CA PRO A 383 6.16 -19.89 -23.11
C PRO A 383 5.40 -19.59 -21.82
N ASN A 384 5.40 -18.33 -21.36
CA ASN A 384 4.62 -17.88 -20.20
C ASN A 384 3.22 -17.39 -20.58
N TYR A 385 2.83 -17.39 -21.86
CA TYR A 385 1.51 -16.95 -22.30
C TYR A 385 0.43 -17.91 -21.78
N ILE A 386 -0.33 -17.46 -20.78
CA ILE A 386 -1.49 -18.18 -20.23
C ILE A 386 -2.67 -17.22 -20.23
N VAL A 387 -3.79 -17.66 -20.80
CA VAL A 387 -5.01 -16.84 -20.90
C VAL A 387 -5.51 -16.48 -19.51
N THR A 388 -5.78 -15.20 -19.28
CA THR A 388 -6.32 -14.70 -18.00
C THR A 388 -7.17 -13.45 -18.22
N THR A 389 -7.37 -12.67 -17.16
CA THR A 389 -7.99 -11.35 -17.12
C THR A 389 -7.26 -10.36 -18.04
N ASP A 390 -7.94 -9.79 -19.04
CA ASP A 390 -7.35 -8.87 -20.02
C ASP A 390 -7.67 -7.39 -19.75
N TRP A 391 -8.72 -7.11 -18.99
CA TRP A 391 -8.99 -5.77 -18.49
C TRP A 391 -8.15 -5.49 -17.24
N VAL A 392 -7.32 -4.46 -17.25
CA VAL A 392 -6.67 -4.00 -16.02
C VAL A 392 -6.92 -2.50 -15.94
N GLY A 393 -7.86 -2.15 -15.07
CA GLY A 393 -8.06 -0.78 -14.64
C GLY A 393 -6.73 -0.23 -14.15
N VAL A 394 -6.32 0.88 -14.72
CA VAL A 394 -5.16 1.65 -14.26
C VAL A 394 -5.45 2.14 -12.83
N ASP A 395 -4.48 2.05 -11.93
CA ASP A 395 -4.62 2.55 -10.55
C ASP A 395 -4.76 4.09 -10.49
N ALA A 396 -4.58 4.78 -11.62
CA ALA A 396 -4.76 6.22 -11.75
C ALA A 396 -6.03 6.53 -12.58
N PRO A 397 -6.81 7.58 -12.22
CA PRO A 397 -7.95 8.04 -13.02
C PRO A 397 -7.55 8.57 -14.41
N THR A 398 -6.24 8.64 -14.70
CA THR A 398 -5.65 9.19 -15.92
C THR A 398 -6.06 8.41 -17.15
N PRO A 399 -6.61 9.08 -18.18
CA PRO A 399 -6.98 8.47 -19.44
C PRO A 399 -5.83 7.71 -20.11
N SER A 400 -6.17 6.57 -20.73
CA SER A 400 -5.32 5.80 -21.65
C SER A 400 -6.22 5.04 -22.63
N GLU A 401 -5.65 4.33 -23.60
CA GLU A 401 -6.44 3.46 -24.49
C GLU A 401 -7.26 2.37 -23.74
N GLN A 402 -6.92 2.12 -22.48
CA GLN A 402 -7.54 1.10 -21.62
C GLN A 402 -8.59 1.67 -20.66
N THR A 403 -8.77 3.00 -20.59
CA THR A 403 -9.73 3.65 -19.70
C THR A 403 -11.12 3.80 -20.33
N ILE A 404 -12.17 3.86 -19.49
CA ILE A 404 -13.57 4.06 -19.90
C ILE A 404 -13.79 5.48 -20.40
N ASP A 405 -13.37 6.48 -19.61
CA ASP A 405 -13.58 7.88 -19.93
C ASP A 405 -12.29 8.53 -20.46
N PRO A 406 -12.39 9.47 -21.41
CA PRO A 406 -11.24 10.16 -22.00
C PRO A 406 -10.68 11.29 -21.10
N VAL A 407 -11.19 11.43 -19.87
CA VAL A 407 -10.77 12.44 -18.87
C VAL A 407 -10.51 11.79 -17.51
N ASN A 408 -9.85 12.51 -16.59
CA ASN A 408 -9.70 12.05 -15.21
C ASN A 408 -11.07 11.82 -14.56
N SER A 409 -11.47 10.56 -14.38
CA SER A 409 -12.81 10.19 -13.96
C SER A 409 -12.79 9.11 -12.86
N PRO A 410 -13.78 9.09 -11.93
CA PRO A 410 -13.94 7.97 -11.01
C PRO A 410 -14.24 6.64 -11.73
N ARG A 411 -14.80 6.67 -12.96
CA ARG A 411 -14.99 5.45 -13.77
C ARG A 411 -13.66 4.84 -14.21
N ASN A 412 -12.59 5.62 -14.31
CA ASN A 412 -11.27 5.11 -14.70
C ASN A 412 -10.53 4.41 -13.56
N THR A 413 -11.09 4.40 -12.34
CA THR A 413 -10.44 3.77 -11.19
C THR A 413 -10.60 2.26 -11.19
N LEU A 414 -9.57 1.53 -10.74
CA LEU A 414 -9.63 0.08 -10.49
C LEU A 414 -10.88 -0.34 -9.72
N TRP A 415 -11.34 0.47 -8.76
CA TRP A 415 -12.51 0.18 -7.93
C TRP A 415 -13.80 0.06 -8.74
N PHE A 416 -13.97 0.90 -9.76
CA PHE A 416 -15.14 0.85 -10.62
C PHE A 416 -15.08 -0.35 -11.57
N TYR A 417 -13.93 -0.60 -12.20
CA TYR A 417 -13.72 -1.81 -13.03
C TYR A 417 -14.00 -3.07 -12.22
N ALA A 418 -13.28 -3.28 -11.12
CA ALA A 418 -13.44 -4.47 -10.30
C ALA A 418 -14.87 -4.55 -9.71
N GLY A 419 -15.50 -3.43 -9.37
CA GLY A 419 -16.90 -3.37 -8.94
C GLY A 419 -17.88 -3.88 -10.02
N MET A 420 -17.72 -3.45 -11.28
CA MET A 420 -18.49 -4.04 -12.40
C MET A 420 -18.24 -5.55 -12.51
N GLY A 421 -17.00 -5.99 -12.30
CA GLY A 421 -16.60 -7.40 -12.38
C GLY A 421 -17.25 -8.26 -11.31
N CYS A 422 -17.38 -7.71 -10.10
CA CYS A 422 -18.09 -8.35 -8.99
C CYS A 422 -19.60 -8.44 -9.26
N ARG A 423 -20.22 -7.37 -9.77
CA ARG A 423 -21.64 -7.37 -10.16
C ARG A 423 -21.94 -8.35 -11.30
N ARG A 424 -20.98 -8.56 -12.20
CA ARG A 424 -21.05 -9.59 -13.27
C ARG A 424 -20.81 -10.99 -12.74
N ALA A 425 -19.99 -11.17 -11.72
CA ALA A 425 -19.86 -12.44 -11.00
C ALA A 425 -21.18 -12.86 -10.34
N LEU A 426 -21.96 -11.91 -9.79
CA LEU A 426 -23.31 -12.18 -9.28
C LEU A 426 -24.22 -12.72 -10.39
N THR A 427 -24.20 -12.08 -11.56
CA THR A 427 -24.95 -12.55 -12.75
C THR A 427 -24.47 -13.94 -13.21
N PHE A 428 -23.16 -14.20 -13.16
CA PHE A 428 -22.63 -15.53 -13.45
C PHE A 428 -23.20 -16.57 -12.50
N LEU A 429 -23.11 -16.35 -11.19
CA LEU A 429 -23.64 -17.27 -10.17
C LEU A 429 -25.14 -17.48 -10.33
N GLU A 430 -25.91 -16.40 -10.45
CA GLU A 430 -27.37 -16.41 -10.64
C GLU A 430 -27.82 -17.29 -11.83
N ARG A 431 -26.99 -17.39 -12.88
CA ARG A 431 -27.31 -18.16 -14.09
C ARG A 431 -26.85 -19.62 -14.05
N GLN A 432 -26.13 -20.04 -13.01
CA GLN A 432 -25.72 -21.45 -12.89
C GLN A 432 -26.89 -22.29 -12.40
N LYS A 433 -27.13 -23.44 -13.04
CA LYS A 433 -28.27 -24.34 -12.75
C LYS A 433 -28.24 -24.89 -11.31
N GLU A 434 -27.07 -24.96 -10.72
CA GLU A 434 -26.81 -25.46 -9.38
C GLU A 434 -27.03 -24.38 -8.30
N VAL A 435 -27.12 -23.10 -8.67
CA VAL A 435 -27.20 -21.97 -7.74
C VAL A 435 -28.62 -21.43 -7.62
N ASP A 436 -28.99 -21.06 -6.40
CA ASP A 436 -30.15 -20.23 -6.12
C ASP A 436 -29.75 -18.75 -6.12
N GLY A 437 -30.11 -18.04 -7.18
CA GLY A 437 -29.80 -16.62 -7.37
C GLY A 437 -30.36 -15.68 -6.29
N ASN A 438 -31.29 -16.14 -5.45
CA ASN A 438 -31.80 -15.35 -4.32
C ASN A 438 -30.94 -15.48 -3.06
N ARG A 439 -29.88 -16.28 -3.06
CA ARG A 439 -29.01 -16.54 -1.90
C ARG A 439 -27.54 -16.34 -2.25
N LEU A 440 -27.19 -15.10 -2.58
CA LEU A 440 -25.83 -14.72 -2.95
C LEU A 440 -25.15 -13.94 -1.83
N GLY A 441 -23.89 -14.29 -1.52
CA GLY A 441 -23.04 -13.58 -0.57
C GLY A 441 -21.73 -13.11 -1.20
N VAL A 442 -21.10 -12.11 -0.59
CA VAL A 442 -19.80 -11.58 -1.02
C VAL A 442 -18.87 -11.39 0.17
N TYR A 443 -17.61 -11.78 0.01
CA TYR A 443 -16.57 -11.55 1.00
C TYR A 443 -15.21 -11.33 0.35
N GLY A 444 -14.31 -10.71 1.09
CA GLY A 444 -12.97 -10.45 0.61
C GLY A 444 -12.10 -9.79 1.64
N HIS A 445 -10.79 -9.84 1.39
CA HIS A 445 -9.76 -9.36 2.31
C HIS A 445 -9.04 -8.13 1.73
N SER A 446 -8.72 -7.13 2.56
CA SER A 446 -7.95 -5.95 2.17
C SER A 446 -8.66 -5.17 1.05
N MET A 447 -8.02 -4.99 -0.12
CA MET A 447 -8.69 -4.47 -1.33
C MET A 447 -9.98 -5.24 -1.67
N GLY A 448 -10.01 -6.55 -1.44
CA GLY A 448 -11.21 -7.37 -1.59
C GLY A 448 -12.30 -7.07 -0.56
N GLY A 449 -11.94 -6.61 0.64
CA GLY A 449 -12.88 -6.09 1.64
C GLY A 449 -13.53 -4.78 1.19
N LYS A 450 -12.76 -3.89 0.55
CA LYS A 450 -13.31 -2.69 -0.11
C LYS A 450 -14.28 -3.06 -1.24
N LEU A 451 -13.90 -3.98 -2.11
CA LEU A 451 -14.78 -4.46 -3.19
C LEU A 451 -16.01 -5.20 -2.65
N THR A 452 -15.92 -5.85 -1.50
CA THR A 452 -17.08 -6.46 -0.81
C THR A 452 -18.11 -5.40 -0.44
N VAL A 453 -17.67 -4.29 0.16
CA VAL A 453 -18.54 -3.15 0.50
C VAL A 453 -19.10 -2.47 -0.75
N ILE A 454 -18.26 -2.24 -1.77
CA ILE A 454 -18.71 -1.70 -3.07
C ILE A 454 -19.80 -2.57 -3.68
N THR A 455 -19.60 -3.89 -3.72
CA THR A 455 -20.56 -4.84 -4.32
C THR A 455 -21.85 -4.89 -3.53
N ALA A 456 -21.77 -5.02 -2.20
CA ALA A 456 -22.95 -5.06 -1.33
C ALA A 456 -23.75 -3.75 -1.34
N GLY A 457 -23.08 -2.60 -1.46
CA GLY A 457 -23.72 -1.29 -1.53
C GLY A 457 -24.26 -0.91 -2.91
N SER A 458 -23.92 -1.66 -3.98
CA SER A 458 -24.33 -1.35 -5.36
C SER A 458 -25.21 -2.41 -6.02
N ASP A 459 -25.44 -3.56 -5.38
CA ASP A 459 -26.24 -4.64 -5.96
C ASP A 459 -27.12 -5.34 -4.91
N THR A 460 -28.43 -5.22 -5.06
CA THR A 460 -29.43 -5.73 -4.10
C THR A 460 -29.58 -7.25 -4.10
N ARG A 461 -28.94 -7.95 -5.05
CA ARG A 461 -28.87 -9.42 -5.07
C ARG A 461 -27.99 -9.95 -3.94
N VAL A 462 -27.06 -9.16 -3.42
CA VAL A 462 -26.26 -9.53 -2.25
C VAL A 462 -27.14 -9.63 -1.01
N LYS A 463 -27.18 -10.82 -0.41
CA LYS A 463 -27.95 -11.14 0.81
C LYS A 463 -27.10 -11.28 2.07
N ALA A 464 -25.79 -11.30 1.93
CA ALA A 464 -24.87 -11.24 3.07
C ALA A 464 -23.49 -10.75 2.61
N ALA A 465 -22.82 -9.96 3.46
CA ALA A 465 -21.48 -9.44 3.21
C ALA A 465 -20.53 -9.71 4.39
N ALA A 466 -19.26 -10.01 4.10
CA ALA A 466 -18.23 -10.19 5.12
C ALA A 466 -16.89 -9.55 4.70
N PRO A 467 -16.74 -8.22 4.78
CA PRO A 467 -15.46 -7.56 4.52
C PRO A 467 -14.44 -7.81 5.64
N SER A 468 -13.22 -8.14 5.25
CA SER A 468 -12.06 -8.34 6.14
C SER A 468 -10.95 -7.34 5.83
N CYS A 469 -10.37 -6.73 6.87
CA CYS A 469 -9.26 -5.78 6.79
C CYS A 469 -9.43 -4.73 5.68
N GLY A 470 -10.66 -4.34 5.37
CA GLY A 470 -11.02 -3.52 4.21
C GLY A 470 -12.50 -3.10 4.27
N GLY A 471 -12.94 -2.24 3.34
CA GLY A 471 -14.32 -1.72 3.31
C GLY A 471 -14.62 -0.62 4.33
N ILE A 472 -13.60 -0.22 5.09
CA ILE A 472 -13.59 0.92 6.01
C ILE A 472 -12.25 1.68 5.88
N SER A 473 -11.54 1.46 4.77
CA SER A 473 -10.15 1.88 4.57
C SER A 473 -10.00 3.36 4.25
N ASP A 474 -11.01 3.97 3.65
CA ASP A 474 -10.97 5.35 3.17
C ASP A 474 -12.11 6.20 3.78
N ILE A 475 -12.86 5.69 4.77
CA ILE A 475 -13.99 6.39 5.42
C ILE A 475 -13.65 7.75 6.06
N ARG A 476 -12.37 7.98 6.38
CA ARG A 476 -11.84 9.25 6.90
C ARG A 476 -10.83 9.91 5.97
N LYS A 477 -10.50 9.29 4.83
CA LYS A 477 -9.48 9.80 3.91
C LYS A 477 -10.12 10.64 2.83
N VAL A 478 -9.49 11.75 2.48
CA VAL A 478 -9.89 12.55 1.33
C VAL A 478 -8.89 12.29 0.22
N ARG A 479 -9.30 11.62 -0.86
CA ARG A 479 -8.47 11.50 -2.05
C ARG A 479 -8.70 12.71 -2.95
N ASN A 480 -7.63 13.35 -3.39
CA ASN A 480 -7.69 14.47 -4.33
C ASN A 480 -7.88 13.99 -5.79
N ILE A 481 -8.87 13.11 -6.02
CA ILE A 481 -9.29 12.65 -7.34
C ILE A 481 -10.69 13.23 -7.59
N PRO A 482 -10.91 13.97 -8.70
CA PRO A 482 -12.22 14.55 -9.01
C PRO A 482 -13.35 13.51 -8.95
N GLY A 483 -14.41 13.82 -8.20
CA GLY A 483 -15.57 12.95 -8.02
C GLY A 483 -15.35 11.71 -7.14
N TYR A 484 -14.13 11.37 -6.72
CA TYR A 484 -13.85 10.13 -6.00
C TYR A 484 -14.55 10.05 -4.64
N THR A 485 -14.49 11.13 -3.86
CA THR A 485 -15.04 11.15 -2.49
C THR A 485 -16.56 11.00 -2.44
N THR A 486 -17.25 11.32 -3.52
CA THR A 486 -18.71 11.22 -3.61
C THR A 486 -19.19 10.00 -4.40
N THR A 487 -18.26 9.17 -4.91
CA THR A 487 -18.57 8.04 -5.80
C THR A 487 -17.89 6.72 -5.43
N ILE A 488 -16.65 6.73 -4.91
CA ILE A 488 -15.82 5.53 -4.66
C ILE A 488 -15.53 5.31 -3.17
N ASP A 489 -15.54 6.35 -2.34
CA ASP A 489 -15.25 6.21 -0.90
C ASP A 489 -16.20 5.22 -0.19
N ASP A 490 -15.68 4.57 0.85
CA ASP A 490 -16.38 3.46 1.50
C ASP A 490 -17.74 3.89 2.09
N ASP A 491 -17.85 5.11 2.62
CA ASP A 491 -19.08 5.61 3.22
C ASP A 491 -20.23 5.74 2.21
N VAL A 492 -19.92 6.04 0.95
CA VAL A 492 -20.88 6.08 -0.16
C VAL A 492 -21.62 4.74 -0.25
N TYR A 493 -20.90 3.63 -0.13
CA TYR A 493 -21.46 2.28 -0.25
C TYR A 493 -22.02 1.77 1.08
N LEU A 494 -21.32 2.01 2.21
CA LEU A 494 -21.79 1.60 3.54
C LEU A 494 -23.22 2.13 3.81
N LYS A 495 -23.49 3.40 3.47
CA LYS A 495 -24.83 4.05 3.61
C LYS A 495 -25.94 3.41 2.77
N ARG A 496 -25.61 2.48 1.87
CA ARG A 496 -26.56 1.78 0.99
C ARG A 496 -26.73 0.30 1.36
N ILE A 497 -25.84 -0.26 2.19
CA ILE A 497 -25.90 -1.67 2.58
C ILE A 497 -27.09 -1.90 3.53
N THR A 498 -28.02 -2.75 3.08
CA THR A 498 -29.19 -3.21 3.83
C THR A 498 -29.13 -4.69 4.18
N CYS A 499 -28.25 -5.46 3.51
CA CYS A 499 -28.07 -6.88 3.80
C CYS A 499 -27.26 -7.10 5.10
N PRO A 500 -27.43 -8.25 5.77
CA PRO A 500 -26.57 -8.68 6.87
C PRO A 500 -25.07 -8.53 6.57
N ILE A 501 -24.33 -7.83 7.43
CA ILE A 501 -22.90 -7.57 7.25
C ILE A 501 -22.05 -7.88 8.49
N VAL A 502 -20.89 -8.52 8.32
CA VAL A 502 -19.91 -8.69 9.41
C VAL A 502 -18.55 -8.11 9.05
N PHE A 503 -18.02 -7.24 9.90
CA PHE A 503 -16.69 -6.65 9.72
C PHE A 503 -15.64 -7.41 10.52
N GLN A 504 -14.54 -7.76 9.88
CA GLN A 504 -13.39 -8.39 10.53
C GLN A 504 -12.19 -7.46 10.39
N SER A 505 -11.83 -6.77 11.47
CA SER A 505 -10.72 -5.82 11.46
C SER A 505 -9.93 -5.94 12.76
N PRO A 506 -8.72 -6.51 12.73
CA PRO A 506 -7.90 -6.63 13.92
C PRO A 506 -7.41 -5.24 14.36
N THR A 507 -7.06 -5.10 15.63
CA THR A 507 -6.89 -3.76 16.23
C THR A 507 -5.71 -2.95 15.70
N ASN A 508 -4.72 -3.62 15.11
CA ASN A 508 -3.50 -2.98 14.62
C ASN A 508 -3.43 -2.99 13.08
N ASP A 509 -4.55 -3.25 12.40
CA ASP A 509 -4.60 -3.29 10.94
C ASP A 509 -4.20 -1.94 10.30
N PHE A 510 -3.14 -1.96 9.49
CA PHE A 510 -2.66 -0.75 8.81
C PHE A 510 -3.60 -0.24 7.70
N HIS A 511 -4.43 -1.12 7.13
CA HIS A 511 -5.27 -0.85 5.96
C HIS A 511 -6.73 -0.54 6.31
N ALA A 512 -7.25 -1.02 7.44
CA ALA A 512 -8.62 -0.88 7.91
C ALA A 512 -8.60 -0.72 9.44
N ALA A 513 -8.36 0.50 9.88
CA ALA A 513 -8.19 0.82 11.29
C ALA A 513 -9.44 0.43 12.10
N ALA A 514 -9.28 -0.39 13.15
CA ALA A 514 -10.41 -0.87 13.95
C ALA A 514 -11.22 0.26 14.62
N ASP A 515 -10.63 1.45 14.82
CA ASP A 515 -11.34 2.63 15.32
C ASP A 515 -12.33 3.25 14.32
N ASP A 516 -12.30 2.82 13.06
CA ASP A 516 -13.30 3.19 12.04
C ASP A 516 -14.54 2.26 12.06
N LEU A 517 -14.50 1.14 12.78
CA LEU A 517 -15.63 0.20 12.88
C LEU A 517 -16.88 0.85 13.48
N THR A 518 -16.72 1.75 14.46
CA THR A 518 -17.83 2.50 15.04
C THR A 518 -18.51 3.39 14.00
N LEU A 519 -17.73 4.02 13.11
CA LEU A 519 -18.30 4.82 12.02
C LEU A 519 -19.00 3.94 10.99
N ALA A 520 -18.39 2.82 10.62
CA ALA A 520 -18.98 1.88 9.68
C ALA A 520 -20.30 1.30 10.17
N ALA A 521 -20.37 0.88 11.44
CA ALA A 521 -21.59 0.39 12.08
C ALA A 521 -22.70 1.47 12.10
N ASN A 522 -22.36 2.74 12.24
CA ASN A 522 -23.31 3.86 12.18
C ASN A 522 -23.75 4.22 10.75
N HIS A 523 -22.94 3.90 9.74
CA HIS A 523 -23.25 4.18 8.33
C HIS A 523 -24.14 3.12 7.70
N VAL A 524 -23.97 1.83 8.04
CA VAL A 524 -24.76 0.76 7.44
C VAL A 524 -26.24 0.86 7.83
N LYS A 525 -27.13 0.57 6.88
CA LYS A 525 -28.59 0.54 7.12
C LYS A 525 -29.08 -0.83 7.58
N SER A 526 -28.23 -1.85 7.50
CA SER A 526 -28.54 -3.18 8.03
C SER A 526 -28.76 -3.13 9.54
N THR A 527 -29.85 -3.75 10.00
CA THR A 527 -30.07 -3.98 11.44
C THR A 527 -29.31 -5.20 11.95
N GLU A 528 -28.87 -6.09 11.05
CA GLU A 528 -28.04 -7.25 11.36
C GLU A 528 -26.59 -6.98 10.95
N TRP A 529 -25.79 -6.60 11.94
CA TRP A 529 -24.36 -6.45 11.76
C TRP A 529 -23.58 -7.00 12.93
N ARG A 530 -22.34 -7.41 12.70
CA ARG A 530 -21.38 -7.86 13.73
C ARG A 530 -20.00 -7.30 13.44
N ILE A 531 -19.16 -7.23 14.49
CA ILE A 531 -17.75 -6.88 14.35
C ILE A 531 -16.89 -7.87 15.14
N THR A 532 -15.65 -8.05 14.70
CA THR A 532 -14.64 -8.82 15.42
C THR A 532 -13.25 -8.21 15.22
N SER A 533 -12.46 -8.18 16.30
CA SER A 533 -11.14 -7.58 16.34
C SER A 533 -10.21 -8.39 17.24
N ALA A 534 -9.19 -9.01 16.65
CA ALA A 534 -8.09 -9.59 17.42
C ALA A 534 -7.12 -8.50 17.91
N ALA A 535 -6.81 -8.51 19.21
CA ALA A 535 -5.86 -7.59 19.82
C ALA A 535 -4.45 -7.80 19.25
N HIS A 536 -3.73 -6.71 18.99
CA HIS A 536 -2.34 -6.68 18.49
C HIS A 536 -2.10 -7.19 17.06
N ILE A 537 -3.06 -7.88 16.45
CA ILE A 537 -2.89 -8.44 15.11
C ILE A 537 -2.98 -7.33 14.06
N ASN A 538 -2.13 -7.42 13.04
CA ASN A 538 -2.14 -6.52 11.90
C ASN A 538 -2.31 -7.31 10.61
N HIS A 539 -3.28 -6.90 9.77
CA HIS A 539 -3.52 -7.40 8.43
C HIS A 539 -3.64 -8.92 8.29
N ASN A 540 -4.18 -9.55 9.32
CA ASN A 540 -4.63 -10.94 9.37
C ASN A 540 -5.57 -11.10 10.59
N ASP A 541 -6.08 -12.30 10.88
CA ASP A 541 -6.81 -12.60 12.12
C ASP A 541 -6.46 -13.97 12.69
N LEU A 542 -6.85 -14.19 13.94
CA LEU A 542 -6.88 -15.50 14.58
C LEU A 542 -8.04 -16.36 14.04
N GLU A 543 -7.96 -17.67 14.26
CA GLU A 543 -8.91 -18.66 13.79
C GLU A 543 -10.34 -18.34 14.25
N GLU A 544 -10.52 -17.99 15.53
CA GLU A 544 -11.81 -17.65 16.14
C GLU A 544 -12.41 -16.31 15.66
N ASN A 545 -11.59 -15.42 15.11
CA ASN A 545 -12.04 -14.18 14.49
C ASN A 545 -12.35 -14.42 13.00
N THR A 546 -11.52 -15.20 12.32
CA THR A 546 -11.64 -15.51 10.89
C THR A 546 -12.90 -16.33 10.60
N VAL A 547 -13.27 -17.27 11.50
CA VAL A 547 -14.43 -18.17 11.34
C VAL A 547 -15.77 -17.45 11.30
N LEU A 548 -15.84 -16.20 11.75
CA LEU A 548 -17.07 -15.44 11.75
C LEU A 548 -17.61 -15.25 10.32
N GLN A 549 -16.74 -15.14 9.32
CA GLN A 549 -17.13 -15.04 7.90
C GLN A 549 -17.93 -16.25 7.40
N PRO A 550 -17.42 -17.51 7.45
CA PRO A 550 -18.20 -18.66 7.01
C PRO A 550 -19.46 -18.90 7.87
N LEU A 551 -19.43 -18.59 9.16
CA LEU A 551 -20.61 -18.68 10.03
C LEU A 551 -21.69 -17.65 9.68
N TRP A 552 -21.27 -16.45 9.25
CA TRP A 552 -22.18 -15.39 8.81
C TRP A 552 -23.01 -15.82 7.60
N PHE A 553 -22.38 -16.51 6.65
CA PHE A 553 -23.08 -17.08 5.49
C PHE A 553 -23.98 -18.25 5.87
N ASP A 554 -23.55 -19.12 6.79
CA ASP A 554 -24.42 -20.21 7.29
C ASP A 554 -25.66 -19.65 7.98
N GLN A 555 -25.54 -18.55 8.72
CA GLN A 555 -26.68 -17.85 9.32
C GLN A 555 -27.58 -17.20 8.26
N SER A 556 -26.98 -16.43 7.35
CA SER A 556 -27.74 -15.52 6.49
C SER A 556 -28.27 -16.17 5.21
N LEU A 557 -27.59 -17.20 4.69
CA LEU A 557 -27.91 -17.84 3.41
C LEU A 557 -28.41 -19.28 3.57
N LYS A 558 -28.12 -19.95 4.69
CA LYS A 558 -28.59 -21.32 4.97
C LYS A 558 -29.52 -21.42 6.16
N HIS A 559 -29.48 -20.44 7.07
CA HIS A 559 -30.21 -20.45 8.33
C HIS A 559 -29.88 -21.67 9.22
N THR A 560 -28.63 -22.17 9.13
CA THR A 560 -28.16 -23.32 9.91
C THR A 560 -27.33 -22.93 11.13
N PHE A 561 -27.10 -21.63 11.33
CA PHE A 561 -26.35 -21.07 12.45
C PHE A 561 -26.98 -19.76 12.92
N ALA A 562 -26.80 -19.42 14.20
CA ALA A 562 -27.22 -18.14 14.76
C ALA A 562 -26.14 -17.63 15.72
N SER A 563 -25.47 -16.56 15.33
CA SER A 563 -24.52 -15.84 16.17
C SER A 563 -25.25 -15.01 17.23
N ALA A 564 -24.63 -14.90 18.41
CA ALA A 564 -25.01 -13.89 19.40
C ALA A 564 -24.96 -12.46 18.80
N LYS A 565 -25.68 -11.50 19.39
CA LYS A 565 -25.55 -10.09 19.01
C LYS A 565 -24.23 -9.48 19.48
N THR A 566 -23.83 -8.39 18.83
CA THR A 566 -22.67 -7.57 19.26
C THR A 566 -22.84 -7.18 20.73
N PRO A 567 -21.84 -7.44 21.61
CA PRO A 567 -21.94 -7.09 23.01
C PRO A 567 -22.05 -5.57 23.19
N GLN A 568 -23.00 -5.13 24.01
CA GLN A 568 -23.15 -3.73 24.37
C GLN A 568 -22.08 -3.37 25.40
N ALA A 569 -21.50 -2.18 25.28
CA ALA A 569 -20.49 -1.74 26.24
C ALA A 569 -20.56 -0.24 26.50
N GLU A 570 -20.24 0.15 27.72
CA GLU A 570 -20.21 1.53 28.19
C GLU A 570 -18.91 1.81 28.96
N LEU A 571 -18.27 2.94 28.67
CA LEU A 571 -17.10 3.42 29.41
C LEU A 571 -17.50 4.57 30.33
N ILE A 572 -17.50 4.31 31.63
CA ILE A 572 -17.82 5.25 32.69
C ILE A 572 -16.52 5.88 33.19
N LEU A 573 -16.30 7.15 32.88
CA LEU A 573 -15.07 7.87 33.24
C LEU A 573 -15.07 8.39 34.68
N LYS A 574 -16.21 8.89 35.16
CA LYS A 574 -16.33 9.48 36.49
C LYS A 574 -16.72 8.41 37.50
N THR A 575 -15.78 8.02 38.35
CA THR A 575 -15.94 6.99 39.39
C THR A 575 -15.41 7.50 40.73
N GLU A 576 -15.84 6.88 41.84
CA GLU A 576 -15.36 7.23 43.18
C GLU A 576 -13.84 7.01 43.35
N SER A 577 -13.30 5.97 42.70
CA SER A 577 -11.87 5.64 42.72
C SER A 577 -11.02 6.49 41.76
N ALA A 578 -11.63 7.34 40.95
CA ALA A 578 -11.00 8.05 39.83
C ALA A 578 -10.33 7.12 38.78
N ILE A 579 -10.66 5.82 38.79
CA ILE A 579 -10.27 4.83 37.79
C ILE A 579 -11.49 4.57 36.89
N PRO A 580 -11.39 4.78 35.56
CA PRO A 580 -12.51 4.50 34.65
C PRO A 580 -12.99 3.05 34.76
N ARG A 581 -14.28 2.84 34.55
CA ARG A 581 -14.93 1.53 34.60
C ARG A 581 -15.56 1.21 33.26
N PHE A 582 -15.31 0.01 32.74
CA PHE A 582 -15.90 -0.47 31.50
C PHE A 582 -16.91 -1.57 31.84
N GLU A 583 -18.16 -1.36 31.43
CA GLU A 583 -19.26 -2.29 31.66
C GLU A 583 -19.68 -2.91 30.33
N VAL A 584 -19.78 -4.24 30.28
CA VAL A 584 -20.06 -4.99 29.06
C VAL A 584 -21.21 -5.94 29.29
N LYS A 585 -22.24 -5.86 28.45
CA LYS A 585 -23.41 -6.74 28.46
C LYS A 585 -23.44 -7.59 27.18
N PRO A 586 -22.96 -8.84 27.22
CA PRO A 586 -23.10 -9.76 26.09
C PRO A 586 -24.58 -10.18 25.89
N ASP A 587 -24.93 -10.57 24.66
CA ASP A 587 -26.29 -10.97 24.27
C ASP A 587 -26.72 -12.31 24.90
N GLN A 588 -25.78 -13.26 25.01
CA GLN A 588 -26.03 -14.61 25.55
C GLN A 588 -25.02 -14.92 26.66
N PRO A 589 -25.15 -14.26 27.83
CA PRO A 589 -24.15 -14.29 28.90
C PRO A 589 -23.82 -15.70 29.40
N ASP A 590 -24.81 -16.61 29.43
CA ASP A 590 -24.63 -17.97 29.93
C ASP A 590 -24.00 -18.96 28.93
N LYS A 591 -23.93 -18.58 27.65
CA LYS A 591 -23.30 -19.40 26.61
C LYS A 591 -21.87 -18.96 26.28
N MET A 592 -21.48 -17.78 26.75
CA MET A 592 -20.16 -17.23 26.53
C MET A 592 -19.12 -18.00 27.36
N THR A 593 -18.00 -18.36 26.74
CA THR A 593 -16.89 -19.05 27.42
C THR A 593 -15.90 -18.07 28.03
N GLU A 594 -15.77 -16.87 27.47
CA GLU A 594 -14.83 -15.86 27.95
C GLU A 594 -15.27 -14.44 27.54
N LEU A 595 -15.02 -13.47 28.43
CA LEU A 595 -15.06 -12.04 28.12
C LEU A 595 -13.75 -11.38 28.50
N THR A 596 -13.14 -10.73 27.51
CA THR A 596 -11.82 -10.10 27.64
C THR A 596 -11.93 -8.62 27.30
N VAL A 597 -11.50 -7.74 28.21
CA VAL A 597 -11.48 -6.29 27.99
C VAL A 597 -10.07 -5.84 27.62
N TYR A 598 -9.97 -5.12 26.51
CA TYR A 598 -8.73 -4.56 26.01
C TYR A 598 -8.76 -3.04 26.03
N TYR A 599 -7.65 -2.43 26.38
CA TYR A 599 -7.54 -0.98 26.36
C TYR A 599 -6.13 -0.50 26.00
N THR A 600 -6.05 0.73 25.50
CA THR A 600 -4.78 1.34 25.08
C THR A 600 -4.81 2.86 25.27
N GLU A 601 -3.64 3.41 25.58
CA GLU A 601 -3.41 4.86 25.65
C GLU A 601 -2.68 5.38 24.39
N GLU A 602 -2.44 4.50 23.42
CA GLU A 602 -1.75 4.78 22.16
C GLU A 602 -2.74 5.07 21.02
N GLY A 603 -3.98 5.44 21.38
CA GLY A 603 -5.01 5.87 20.44
C GLY A 603 -4.71 7.24 19.84
N ILE A 604 -4.88 7.39 18.53
CA ILE A 604 -4.65 8.63 17.79
C ILE A 604 -5.90 8.93 16.93
N PRO A 605 -6.70 9.96 17.28
CA PRO A 605 -7.84 10.36 16.47
C PRO A 605 -7.42 10.75 15.05
N GLY A 606 -8.12 10.21 14.06
CA GLY A 606 -7.90 10.51 12.64
C GLY A 606 -6.55 10.05 12.06
N GLY A 607 -5.82 9.13 12.73
CA GLY A 607 -4.43 8.84 12.41
C GLY A 607 -4.17 7.49 11.75
N ARG A 608 -4.08 7.47 10.41
CA ARG A 608 -3.28 6.47 9.64
C ARG A 608 -2.03 7.09 9.02
N GLU A 609 -2.15 8.33 8.54
CA GLU A 609 -1.05 9.09 7.89
C GLU A 609 -0.06 9.68 8.89
N LYS A 610 -0.44 9.79 10.17
CA LYS A 610 0.35 10.48 11.20
C LYS A 610 1.38 9.59 11.91
N TYR A 611 1.40 8.27 11.67
CA TYR A 611 2.27 7.37 12.44
C TYR A 611 2.73 6.15 11.66
N HIS A 612 4.03 6.12 11.33
CA HIS A 612 4.69 4.99 10.67
C HIS A 612 4.64 3.68 11.50
N ASP A 613 4.48 3.76 12.82
CA ASP A 613 4.47 2.61 13.73
C ASP A 613 3.06 2.14 14.15
N PHE A 614 1.99 2.58 13.46
CA PHE A 614 0.59 2.21 13.74
C PHE A 614 0.39 0.70 14.02
N PRO A 615 1.03 -0.23 13.26
CA PRO A 615 0.87 -1.67 13.49
C PRO A 615 1.41 -2.21 14.81
N THR A 616 2.10 -1.39 15.61
CA THR A 616 2.77 -1.84 16.83
C THR A 616 2.02 -1.47 18.12
N ARG A 617 0.79 -0.95 18.03
CA ARG A 617 0.02 -0.51 19.20
C ARG A 617 -0.09 -1.61 20.27
N TYR A 618 0.22 -1.28 21.52
CA TYR A 618 0.02 -2.22 22.63
C TYR A 618 -1.39 -2.10 23.22
N TRP A 619 -2.07 -3.23 23.35
CA TRP A 619 -3.37 -3.40 23.98
C TRP A 619 -3.19 -4.13 25.32
N LYS A 620 -3.46 -3.41 26.40
CA LYS A 620 -3.47 -3.94 27.76
C LYS A 620 -4.73 -4.78 27.95
N HIS A 621 -4.63 -5.82 28.78
CA HIS A 621 -5.78 -6.59 29.26
C HIS A 621 -6.25 -6.02 30.61
N ALA A 622 -7.56 -5.80 30.75
CA ALA A 622 -8.21 -5.47 32.02
C ALA A 622 -9.08 -6.66 32.48
N PRO A 623 -8.82 -7.24 33.66
CA PRO A 623 -9.65 -8.31 34.20
C PRO A 623 -11.09 -7.83 34.40
N ALA A 624 -12.05 -8.60 33.89
CA ALA A 624 -13.47 -8.30 34.00
C ALA A 624 -14.17 -9.30 34.92
N LYS A 625 -14.98 -8.81 35.86
CA LYS A 625 -15.75 -9.64 36.81
C LYS A 625 -17.22 -9.65 36.41
N ARG A 626 -17.85 -10.82 36.46
CA ARG A 626 -19.29 -10.98 36.18
C ARG A 626 -20.12 -10.50 37.39
N HIS A 627 -21.10 -9.65 37.11
CA HIS A 627 -22.11 -9.13 38.04
C HIS A 627 -23.49 -9.29 37.37
N GLY A 628 -24.17 -10.40 37.66
CA GLY A 628 -25.38 -10.78 36.92
C GLY A 628 -25.05 -11.02 35.44
N ASP A 629 -25.68 -10.26 34.55
CA ASP A 629 -25.47 -10.32 33.10
C ASP A 629 -24.45 -9.31 32.57
N THR A 630 -23.80 -8.56 33.46
CA THR A 630 -22.83 -7.52 33.11
C THR A 630 -21.43 -7.91 33.57
N TRP A 631 -20.43 -7.68 32.74
CA TRP A 631 -19.02 -7.80 33.10
C TRP A 631 -18.45 -6.41 33.34
N VAL A 632 -17.75 -6.25 34.45
CA VAL A 632 -17.23 -4.97 34.91
C VAL A 632 -15.72 -5.06 35.02
N ALA A 633 -15.01 -4.17 34.34
CA ALA A 633 -13.56 -4.05 34.37
C ALA A 633 -13.13 -2.64 34.80
N GLU A 634 -12.16 -2.55 35.69
CA GLU A 634 -11.46 -1.29 35.96
C GLU A 634 -10.38 -1.06 34.89
N ILE A 635 -10.25 0.18 34.42
CA ILE A 635 -9.36 0.57 33.34
C ILE A 635 -8.27 1.52 33.87
N PRO A 636 -7.25 1.01 34.57
CA PRO A 636 -6.22 1.85 35.15
C PRO A 636 -5.32 2.46 34.06
N THR A 637 -5.04 3.76 34.20
CA THR A 637 -4.26 4.54 33.22
C THR A 637 -2.85 4.82 33.71
N PHE A 638 -1.89 4.90 32.79
CA PHE A 638 -0.52 5.34 33.08
C PHE A 638 -0.35 6.85 32.86
N SER A 639 -1.18 7.46 32.00
CA SER A 639 -1.12 8.88 31.68
C SER A 639 -2.53 9.48 31.53
N THR A 640 -2.72 10.67 32.09
CA THR A 640 -3.93 11.47 31.86
C THR A 640 -3.90 12.19 30.52
N ASP A 641 -2.72 12.41 29.95
CA ASP A 641 -2.50 13.31 28.81
C ASP A 641 -2.56 12.59 27.44
N LYS A 642 -2.78 11.27 27.47
CA LYS A 642 -2.96 10.43 26.28
C LYS A 642 -4.43 10.11 26.06
N HIS A 643 -4.80 9.65 24.86
CA HIS A 643 -6.16 9.13 24.63
C HIS A 643 -6.39 7.85 25.47
N LEU A 644 -7.63 7.42 25.60
CA LEU A 644 -7.97 6.11 26.18
C LEU A 644 -9.00 5.44 25.27
N TRP A 645 -8.61 4.32 24.66
CA TRP A 645 -9.48 3.52 23.81
C TRP A 645 -9.72 2.17 24.47
N VAL A 646 -10.97 1.71 24.51
CA VAL A 646 -11.40 0.50 25.22
C VAL A 646 -12.42 -0.27 24.39
N TYR A 647 -12.29 -1.59 24.33
CA TYR A 647 -13.30 -2.49 23.76
C TYR A 647 -13.25 -3.86 24.45
N ALA A 648 -14.25 -4.70 24.21
CA ALA A 648 -14.30 -6.06 24.73
C ALA A 648 -14.47 -7.10 23.62
N ASN A 649 -13.96 -8.30 23.86
CA ASN A 649 -14.21 -9.50 23.07
C ASN A 649 -15.02 -10.50 23.91
N ALA A 650 -16.13 -10.99 23.35
CA ALA A 650 -16.94 -12.07 23.89
C ALA A 650 -16.75 -13.32 23.02
N ARG A 651 -16.27 -14.42 23.63
CA ARG A 651 -16.00 -15.70 22.98
C ARG A 651 -17.17 -16.67 23.21
N TYR A 652 -17.61 -17.33 22.15
CA TYR A 652 -18.72 -18.28 22.19
C TYR A 652 -18.33 -19.59 21.49
N PRO A 653 -18.77 -20.74 22.01
CA PRO A 653 -18.56 -22.02 21.34
C PRO A 653 -19.42 -22.10 20.07
N ILE A 654 -18.84 -22.63 18.99
CA ILE A 654 -19.58 -22.93 17.75
C ILE A 654 -20.43 -24.21 17.93
N GLY A 655 -20.01 -25.09 18.84
CA GLY A 655 -20.61 -26.40 19.11
C GLY A 655 -20.01 -27.51 18.26
N LYS A 656 -19.77 -27.28 16.96
CA LYS A 656 -19.01 -28.18 16.08
C LYS A 656 -17.85 -27.42 15.42
N PRO A 657 -16.64 -28.00 15.35
CA PRO A 657 -15.51 -27.34 14.69
C PRO A 657 -15.84 -26.98 13.25
N VAL A 658 -15.44 -25.77 12.83
CA VAL A 658 -15.62 -25.29 11.46
C VAL A 658 -14.27 -25.09 10.81
N SER A 659 -14.07 -25.75 9.66
CA SER A 659 -12.88 -25.56 8.82
C SER A 659 -13.20 -24.72 7.59
N ALA A 660 -12.28 -23.82 7.24
CA ALA A 660 -12.37 -22.96 6.06
C ALA A 660 -10.98 -22.51 5.59
N ALA A 661 -10.93 -21.80 4.48
CA ALA A 661 -9.74 -21.09 4.02
C ALA A 661 -9.64 -19.71 4.69
N GLY A 662 -8.50 -19.39 5.27
CA GLY A 662 -8.17 -18.09 5.84
C GLY A 662 -7.72 -17.10 4.78
N TYR A 663 -7.50 -15.84 5.18
CA TYR A 663 -7.13 -14.74 4.26
C TYR A 663 -5.82 -14.97 3.49
N GLY A 664 -4.91 -15.78 4.04
CA GLY A 664 -3.64 -16.16 3.42
C GLY A 664 -3.74 -17.41 2.54
N CYS A 665 -4.96 -17.88 2.23
CA CYS A 665 -5.24 -19.14 1.55
C CYS A 665 -4.80 -20.40 2.33
N ASP A 666 -4.41 -20.25 3.60
CA ASP A 666 -4.16 -21.34 4.53
C ASP A 666 -5.48 -21.97 5.02
N ARG A 667 -5.48 -23.27 5.31
CA ARG A 667 -6.65 -23.93 5.92
C ARG A 667 -6.55 -23.79 7.44
N TYR A 668 -7.66 -23.43 8.07
CA TYR A 668 -7.77 -23.38 9.53
C TYR A 668 -9.02 -24.12 10.01
N THR A 669 -9.07 -24.40 11.31
CA THR A 669 -10.24 -24.92 12.01
C THR A 669 -10.44 -24.12 13.29
N ALA A 670 -11.68 -23.72 13.58
CA ALA A 670 -12.02 -23.02 14.81
C ALA A 670 -13.13 -23.77 15.56
N ASN A 671 -13.06 -23.72 16.89
CA ASN A 671 -14.07 -24.29 17.81
C ASN A 671 -14.99 -23.22 18.40
N ASP A 672 -14.51 -21.98 18.42
CA ASP A 672 -15.17 -20.82 18.99
C ASP A 672 -15.19 -19.68 17.98
N TYR A 673 -16.12 -18.75 18.16
CA TYR A 673 -16.14 -17.47 17.45
C TYR A 673 -16.09 -16.32 18.44
N VAL A 674 -15.51 -15.19 18.02
CA VAL A 674 -15.40 -13.97 18.84
C VAL A 674 -16.19 -12.83 18.24
N LEU A 675 -16.97 -12.14 19.09
CA LEU A 675 -17.63 -10.88 18.78
C LEU A 675 -17.04 -9.75 19.62
N SER A 676 -16.76 -8.61 19.00
CA SER A 676 -16.21 -7.44 19.68
C SER A 676 -17.29 -6.41 19.98
N SER A 677 -17.18 -5.69 21.09
CA SER A 677 -17.98 -4.48 21.33
C SER A 677 -17.52 -3.37 20.39
N LEU A 678 -18.38 -2.37 20.19
CA LEU A 678 -17.90 -1.09 19.65
C LEU A 678 -16.82 -0.52 20.59
N MET A 679 -15.87 0.20 20.00
CA MET A 679 -14.76 0.79 20.73
C MET A 679 -15.17 2.14 21.31
N SER A 680 -14.99 2.31 22.61
CA SER A 680 -15.08 3.60 23.29
C SER A 680 -13.75 4.33 23.12
N MET A 681 -13.79 5.54 22.55
CA MET A 681 -12.60 6.37 22.32
C MET A 681 -12.73 7.70 23.05
N VAL A 682 -11.81 7.95 23.98
CA VAL A 682 -11.86 9.10 24.90
C VAL A 682 -10.61 9.98 24.76
N THR A 683 -10.80 11.29 24.76
CA THR A 683 -9.72 12.29 24.68
C THR A 683 -9.10 12.58 26.04
N PRO A 684 -7.86 13.11 26.09
CA PRO A 684 -7.25 13.61 27.33
C PRO A 684 -8.16 14.62 28.06
N GLN A 685 -8.80 15.52 27.32
CA GLN A 685 -9.68 16.55 27.88
C GLN A 685 -10.89 15.94 28.58
N GLN A 686 -11.51 14.91 28.00
CA GLN A 686 -12.63 14.20 28.62
C GLN A 686 -12.19 13.45 29.89
N LYS A 687 -11.00 12.83 29.89
CA LYS A 687 -10.44 12.20 31.10
C LYS A 687 -10.23 13.22 32.23
N THR A 688 -9.60 14.34 31.93
CA THR A 688 -9.35 15.41 32.90
C THR A 688 -10.66 15.99 33.43
N ALA A 689 -11.64 16.27 32.57
CA ALA A 689 -12.95 16.77 32.97
C ALA A 689 -13.72 15.79 33.87
N ALA A 690 -13.54 14.48 33.67
CA ALA A 690 -14.15 13.44 34.49
C ALA A 690 -13.38 13.15 35.80
N GLY A 691 -12.21 13.78 36.02
CA GLY A 691 -11.38 13.59 37.22
C GLY A 691 -10.57 12.29 37.23
N VAL A 692 -10.31 11.69 36.06
CA VAL A 692 -9.53 10.45 35.92
C VAL A 692 -8.08 10.66 36.39
N LYS A 693 -7.54 9.72 37.17
CA LYS A 693 -6.15 9.75 37.64
C LYS A 693 -5.28 8.67 36.99
N ALA A 694 -4.00 8.98 36.79
CA ALA A 694 -2.99 7.99 36.45
C ALA A 694 -2.64 7.17 37.70
N THR A 695 -3.06 5.90 37.72
CA THR A 695 -2.90 5.00 38.87
C THR A 695 -1.85 3.92 38.64
N GLN A 696 -1.45 3.69 37.38
CA GLN A 696 -0.36 2.77 37.05
C GLN A 696 1.00 3.43 37.28
N LYS A 697 1.96 2.66 37.78
CA LYS A 697 3.34 3.10 38.01
C LYS A 697 4.27 2.46 36.98
N HIS A 698 5.43 3.10 36.76
CA HIS A 698 6.50 2.51 35.96
C HIS A 698 6.98 1.22 36.63
N SER A 699 7.31 0.22 35.81
CA SER A 699 7.79 -1.08 36.26
C SER A 699 8.90 -1.58 35.33
N LEU A 700 9.97 -2.10 35.91
CA LEU A 700 11.00 -2.82 35.16
C LEU A 700 10.59 -4.27 34.84
N ILE A 701 9.56 -4.79 35.51
CA ILE A 701 8.99 -6.10 35.19
C ILE A 701 8.12 -5.95 33.95
N ILE A 702 8.55 -6.60 32.87
CA ILE A 702 7.81 -6.65 31.61
C ILE A 702 6.74 -7.72 31.68
N GLU A 703 7.03 -8.92 32.19
CA GLU A 703 6.04 -10.01 32.27
C GLU A 703 6.40 -11.00 33.38
N ASP A 704 5.43 -11.33 34.22
CA ASP A 704 5.60 -12.30 35.31
C ASP A 704 5.23 -13.73 34.89
N PHE A 705 4.43 -13.86 33.80
CA PHE A 705 3.84 -15.10 33.31
C PHE A 705 2.89 -15.77 34.31
N SER A 706 2.27 -14.98 35.18
CA SER A 706 1.18 -15.41 36.05
C SER A 706 -0.14 -15.57 35.27
N GLU A 707 -1.26 -15.82 35.96
CA GLU A 707 -2.57 -15.99 35.32
C GLU A 707 -2.88 -14.88 34.30
N ASP A 708 -3.57 -15.23 33.22
CA ASP A 708 -3.95 -14.34 32.12
C ASP A 708 -2.79 -13.70 31.32
N TRP A 709 -1.51 -14.06 31.55
CA TRP A 709 -0.38 -13.47 30.81
C TRP A 709 -0.57 -13.58 29.28
N ALA A 710 -1.12 -14.70 28.80
CA ALA A 710 -1.34 -14.96 27.39
C ALA A 710 -2.26 -13.91 26.73
N LYS A 711 -3.19 -13.28 27.49
CA LYS A 711 -4.07 -12.21 26.98
C LYS A 711 -3.32 -10.90 26.70
N ARG A 712 -2.11 -10.75 27.25
CA ARG A 712 -1.22 -9.58 27.07
C ARG A 712 -0.18 -9.78 25.97
N TRP A 713 -0.18 -10.96 25.35
CA TRP A 713 0.71 -11.41 24.29
C TRP A 713 -0.09 -11.85 23.08
N PHE A 714 0.56 -12.07 21.94
CA PHE A 714 -0.12 -12.49 20.72
C PHE A 714 0.75 -13.43 19.88
N HIS A 715 0.08 -14.30 19.12
CA HIS A 715 0.68 -15.14 18.09
C HIS A 715 0.04 -14.84 16.74
N SER A 716 0.65 -15.35 15.68
CA SER A 716 0.02 -15.35 14.36
C SER A 716 -0.71 -16.68 14.16
N ARG A 717 -1.72 -16.70 13.29
CA ARG A 717 -2.37 -17.93 12.82
C ARG A 717 -1.34 -18.86 12.16
N GLY A 718 -1.55 -20.17 12.31
CA GLY A 718 -0.71 -21.20 11.67
C GLY A 718 0.60 -21.48 12.40
N GLU A 719 0.53 -21.73 13.72
CA GLU A 719 1.69 -22.18 14.48
C GLU A 719 2.31 -23.45 13.89
N HIS A 720 3.64 -23.54 13.94
CA HIS A 720 4.35 -24.74 13.51
C HIS A 720 4.05 -25.92 14.46
N PRO A 721 3.91 -27.16 13.95
CA PRO A 721 3.66 -28.32 14.81
C PRO A 721 4.73 -28.52 15.88
N ASP A 722 6.00 -28.29 15.52
CA ASP A 722 7.15 -28.51 16.42
C ASP A 722 7.67 -27.26 17.17
N TYR A 723 7.17 -26.06 16.86
CA TYR A 723 7.68 -24.81 17.44
C TYR A 723 6.55 -23.92 17.94
N TRP A 724 6.78 -23.21 19.04
CA TRP A 724 5.89 -22.19 19.58
C TRP A 724 6.51 -20.80 19.42
N ALA A 725 5.68 -19.76 19.30
CA ALA A 725 6.14 -18.38 19.30
C ALA A 725 5.06 -17.43 19.83
N VAL A 726 5.43 -16.54 20.76
CA VAL A 726 4.56 -15.48 21.28
C VAL A 726 5.27 -14.14 21.21
N ASN A 727 4.50 -13.08 20.99
CA ASN A 727 4.99 -11.74 20.73
C ASN A 727 4.37 -10.72 21.69
N THR A 728 5.07 -9.62 21.91
CA THR A 728 4.55 -8.47 22.63
C THR A 728 5.14 -7.15 22.13
N PHE A 729 4.36 -6.08 22.22
CA PHE A 729 4.82 -4.69 22.02
C PHE A 729 5.12 -3.98 23.35
N LYS A 730 4.89 -4.65 24.48
CA LYS A 730 4.92 -4.10 25.85
C LYS A 730 6.27 -3.51 26.27
N ALA A 731 7.37 -4.12 25.81
CA ALA A 731 8.71 -3.98 26.39
C ALA A 731 9.31 -2.57 26.32
N LEU A 732 8.92 -1.74 25.34
CA LEU A 732 9.36 -0.34 25.21
C LEU A 732 8.19 0.65 25.25
N ARG A 733 7.10 0.31 25.92
CA ARG A 733 6.02 1.28 26.20
C ARG A 733 6.35 2.08 27.45
N PRO A 734 5.85 3.32 27.60
CA PRO A 734 6.21 4.20 28.72
C PRO A 734 6.17 3.53 30.11
N MET A 735 5.21 2.64 30.32
CA MET A 735 5.07 1.88 31.58
C MET A 735 6.23 0.89 31.87
N HIS A 736 6.93 0.40 30.83
CA HIS A 736 8.01 -0.59 30.93
C HIS A 736 9.32 -0.14 30.28
N MET A 737 9.50 1.17 30.04
CA MET A 737 10.72 1.65 29.40
C MET A 737 11.96 1.25 30.20
N PRO A 738 13.01 0.70 29.56
CA PRO A 738 14.24 0.36 30.24
C PRO A 738 15.03 1.62 30.66
N PRO A 739 15.89 1.51 31.71
CA PRO A 739 16.98 2.45 31.95
C PRO A 739 17.92 2.52 30.73
N ALA A 740 18.69 3.62 30.61
CA ALA A 740 19.61 3.83 29.49
C ALA A 740 20.62 2.69 29.30
N ALA A 741 21.11 2.12 30.41
CA ALA A 741 21.97 0.95 30.42
C ALA A 741 21.26 -0.21 31.13
N ALA A 742 20.66 -1.11 30.35
CA ALA A 742 19.94 -2.26 30.87
C ALA A 742 20.19 -3.51 30.04
N LYS A 743 19.97 -4.66 30.67
CA LYS A 743 19.86 -5.97 30.02
C LYS A 743 18.48 -6.57 30.22
N LEU A 744 18.07 -7.41 29.27
CA LEU A 744 16.84 -8.19 29.36
C LEU A 744 17.11 -9.47 30.12
N VAL A 745 16.34 -9.75 31.15
CA VAL A 745 16.47 -10.97 31.95
C VAL A 745 15.16 -11.73 31.93
N ILE A 746 15.23 -13.05 31.76
CA ILE A 746 14.10 -13.97 31.88
C ILE A 746 14.58 -15.26 32.56
N GLU A 747 13.74 -15.86 33.40
CA GLU A 747 14.01 -17.18 33.95
C GLU A 747 13.20 -18.24 33.20
N ALA A 748 13.83 -19.36 32.88
CA ALA A 748 13.20 -20.48 32.21
C ALA A 748 13.54 -21.82 32.86
N ARG A 749 12.62 -22.76 32.76
CA ARG A 749 12.80 -24.15 33.19
C ARG A 749 12.12 -25.11 32.22
N SER A 750 12.69 -26.29 32.04
CA SER A 750 12.14 -27.34 31.19
C SER A 750 12.50 -28.70 31.76
N GLU A 751 11.57 -29.66 31.72
CA GLU A 751 11.80 -31.05 32.18
C GLU A 751 12.95 -31.72 31.41
N LYS A 752 13.03 -31.46 30.10
CA LYS A 752 14.09 -31.96 29.20
C LYS A 752 14.93 -30.81 28.66
N ASP A 753 16.12 -31.12 28.15
CA ASP A 753 16.96 -30.16 27.41
C ASP A 753 16.11 -29.47 26.32
N ASN A 754 16.18 -28.14 26.30
CA ASN A 754 15.34 -27.28 25.47
C ASN A 754 16.14 -26.04 25.02
N ARG A 755 15.55 -25.17 24.20
CA ARG A 755 16.13 -23.88 23.82
C ARG A 755 15.10 -22.78 23.80
N LEU A 756 15.48 -21.59 24.25
CA LEU A 756 14.70 -20.37 24.12
C LEU A 756 15.38 -19.45 23.11
N VAL A 757 14.61 -19.03 22.10
CA VAL A 757 14.99 -18.02 21.12
C VAL A 757 14.25 -16.73 21.47
N ILE A 758 14.99 -15.66 21.73
CA ILE A 758 14.46 -14.34 22.04
C ILE A 758 14.81 -13.43 20.87
N SER A 759 13.81 -12.81 20.26
CA SER A 759 14.01 -11.96 19.08
C SER A 759 13.48 -10.55 19.29
N ALA A 760 14.29 -9.56 18.91
CA ALA A 760 13.92 -8.16 18.81
C ALA A 760 13.70 -7.81 17.34
N PHE A 761 12.58 -7.15 17.04
CA PHE A 761 12.24 -6.68 15.69
C PHE A 761 12.27 -5.17 15.65
N SER A 762 12.93 -4.58 14.66
CA SER A 762 12.99 -3.12 14.48
C SER A 762 11.80 -2.50 13.75
N GLY A 763 10.89 -3.33 13.26
CA GLY A 763 9.64 -2.91 12.65
C GLY A 763 8.56 -3.99 12.79
N TRP A 764 7.39 -3.75 12.21
CA TRP A 764 6.32 -4.74 12.18
C TRP A 764 6.61 -5.91 11.21
N ALA A 765 7.07 -5.59 10.01
CA ALA A 765 7.22 -6.54 8.91
C ALA A 765 8.13 -7.72 9.32
N ALA A 766 7.66 -8.95 9.12
CA ALA A 766 8.43 -10.16 9.37
C ALA A 766 9.49 -10.38 8.27
N GLY A 767 10.47 -9.48 8.19
CA GLY A 767 11.61 -9.59 7.28
C GLY A 767 12.89 -9.85 8.05
N GLU A 768 13.79 -10.66 7.49
CA GLU A 768 15.05 -11.07 8.12
C GLU A 768 15.93 -9.88 8.51
N HIS A 769 15.90 -8.81 7.72
CA HIS A 769 16.64 -7.57 7.98
C HIS A 769 16.15 -6.78 9.19
N THR A 770 14.94 -7.06 9.69
CA THR A 770 14.37 -6.39 10.87
C THR A 770 14.53 -7.22 12.14
N LYS A 771 14.87 -8.51 12.03
CA LYS A 771 14.90 -9.48 13.14
C LYS A 771 16.33 -9.71 13.62
N LYS A 772 16.57 -9.45 14.90
CA LYS A 772 17.80 -9.84 15.59
C LYS A 772 17.46 -10.78 16.74
N SER A 773 18.21 -11.87 16.92
CA SER A 773 17.87 -12.92 17.88
C SER A 773 19.04 -13.34 18.74
N ALA A 774 18.74 -13.76 19.97
CA ALA A 774 19.63 -14.48 20.85
C ALA A 774 19.02 -15.87 21.13
N THR A 775 19.86 -16.90 21.21
CA THR A 775 19.44 -18.27 21.52
C THR A 775 20.15 -18.74 22.78
N SER A 776 19.40 -19.32 23.72
CA SER A 776 19.93 -19.87 24.96
C SER A 776 19.44 -21.30 25.15
N THR A 777 20.36 -22.21 25.45
CA THR A 777 20.04 -23.59 25.82
C THR A 777 19.53 -23.62 27.25
N ILE A 778 18.48 -24.39 27.51
CA ILE A 778 17.91 -24.65 28.83
C ILE A 778 18.19 -26.12 29.12
N LYS A 779 18.94 -26.40 30.19
CA LYS A 779 19.18 -27.78 30.64
C LYS A 779 17.91 -28.38 31.25
N GLY A 780 17.66 -29.65 30.99
CA GLY A 780 16.54 -30.38 31.57
C GLY A 780 16.65 -30.50 33.09
N GLY A 781 15.53 -30.36 33.79
CA GLY A 781 15.43 -30.52 35.24
C GLY A 781 14.42 -29.57 35.89
N ASP A 782 14.40 -29.58 37.22
CA ASP A 782 13.48 -28.79 38.03
C ASP A 782 14.02 -27.38 38.40
N GLN A 783 15.25 -27.07 37.98
CA GLN A 783 15.95 -25.82 38.31
C GLN A 783 15.64 -24.69 37.32
N TRP A 784 15.36 -23.50 37.89
CA TRP A 784 15.22 -22.27 37.13
C TRP A 784 16.58 -21.76 36.65
N GLN A 785 16.67 -21.43 35.36
CA GLN A 785 17.87 -20.92 34.71
C GLN A 785 17.64 -19.48 34.25
N ALA A 786 18.46 -18.55 34.72
CA ALA A 786 18.40 -17.15 34.32
C ALA A 786 19.12 -16.93 32.99
N ILE A 787 18.41 -16.38 32.02
CA ILE A 787 18.93 -15.93 30.73
C ILE A 787 19.00 -14.40 30.79
N SER A 788 20.19 -13.85 30.54
CA SER A 788 20.50 -12.44 30.74
C SER A 788 21.21 -11.90 29.51
N LEU A 789 20.56 -11.01 28.76
CA LEU A 789 20.97 -10.58 27.43
C LEU A 789 21.13 -9.05 27.32
N LEU A 790 22.30 -8.62 26.87
CA LEU A 790 22.56 -7.27 26.38
C LEU A 790 22.02 -7.10 24.95
N PRO A 791 21.81 -5.86 24.47
CA PRO A 791 21.48 -5.62 23.06
C PRO A 791 22.43 -6.35 22.09
N SER A 792 23.73 -6.31 22.36
CA SER A 792 24.77 -6.92 21.52
C SER A 792 24.70 -8.45 21.39
N ASP A 793 23.95 -9.13 22.26
CA ASP A 793 23.70 -10.57 22.17
C ASP A 793 22.67 -10.92 21.07
N PHE A 794 21.84 -9.95 20.66
CA PHE A 794 20.87 -10.13 19.58
C PHE A 794 21.53 -9.89 18.23
N ARG A 795 21.54 -10.91 17.36
CA ARG A 795 22.21 -10.85 16.05
C ARG A 795 21.27 -11.14 14.89
N ASP A 796 21.47 -10.46 13.77
CA ASP A 796 20.84 -10.83 12.50
C ASP A 796 21.57 -12.00 11.81
N LYS A 797 21.10 -12.38 10.61
CA LYS A 797 21.73 -13.46 9.83
C LYS A 797 23.14 -13.14 9.34
N GLN A 798 23.48 -11.85 9.25
CA GLN A 798 24.82 -11.37 8.91
C GLN A 798 25.68 -11.16 10.16
N ASN A 799 25.23 -11.67 11.32
CA ASN A 799 25.91 -11.60 12.61
C ASN A 799 26.05 -10.17 13.18
N LYS A 800 25.31 -9.20 12.65
CA LYS A 800 25.31 -7.81 13.11
C LYS A 800 24.48 -7.67 14.40
N PRO A 801 25.03 -7.04 15.46
CA PRO A 801 24.35 -6.90 16.74
C PRO A 801 23.21 -5.85 16.72
N LEU A 802 22.30 -5.93 17.69
CA LEU A 802 21.38 -4.84 18.02
C LEU A 802 22.17 -3.72 18.70
N THR A 803 22.07 -2.50 18.18
CA THR A 803 22.84 -1.35 18.67
C THR A 803 22.26 -0.76 19.96
N GLY A 804 21.02 -1.09 20.30
CA GLY A 804 20.37 -0.59 21.50
C GLY A 804 18.90 -0.96 21.54
N TRP A 805 18.33 -0.87 22.75
CA TRP A 805 16.92 -1.15 22.95
C TRP A 805 15.98 -0.25 22.14
N PRO A 806 16.23 1.06 21.93
CA PRO A 806 15.32 1.91 21.15
C PRO A 806 15.03 1.44 19.72
N GLU A 807 15.88 0.58 19.14
CA GLU A 807 15.59 -0.05 17.85
C GLU A 807 14.43 -1.04 17.93
N MET A 808 14.16 -1.67 19.08
CA MET A 808 13.17 -2.74 19.20
C MET A 808 11.73 -2.20 19.23
N LYS A 809 10.87 -2.66 18.33
CA LYS A 809 9.44 -2.36 18.32
C LYS A 809 8.59 -3.52 18.82
N LYS A 810 9.06 -4.76 18.61
CA LYS A 810 8.38 -6.01 19.02
C LYS A 810 9.39 -6.98 19.61
N LEU A 811 9.01 -7.62 20.72
CA LEU A 811 9.75 -8.71 21.34
C LEU A 811 9.02 -10.03 21.05
N GLN A 812 9.76 -11.07 20.70
CA GLN A 812 9.25 -12.42 20.50
C GLN A 812 10.01 -13.42 21.36
N LEU A 813 9.27 -14.36 21.94
CA LEU A 813 9.80 -15.55 22.59
C LEU A 813 9.36 -16.76 21.76
N ALA A 814 10.30 -17.64 21.42
CA ALA A 814 10.04 -18.81 20.62
C ALA A 814 10.95 -19.99 21.00
N GLY A 815 10.58 -21.21 20.62
CA GLY A 815 11.37 -22.41 20.89
C GLY A 815 10.68 -23.67 20.38
N PRO A 816 11.34 -24.84 20.47
CA PRO A 816 10.68 -26.11 20.19
C PRO A 816 9.62 -26.41 21.26
N LYS A 817 8.63 -27.21 20.90
CA LYS A 817 7.63 -27.73 21.84
C LYS A 817 8.21 -28.94 22.63
N PRO A 818 7.83 -29.14 23.91
CA PRO A 818 6.95 -28.29 24.70
C PRO A 818 7.62 -26.96 25.08
N ARG A 819 6.80 -25.92 25.23
CA ARG A 819 7.25 -24.60 25.68
C ARG A 819 7.83 -24.71 27.10
N PRO A 820 9.04 -24.18 27.38
CA PRO A 820 9.55 -24.12 28.75
C PRO A 820 8.64 -23.26 29.64
N GLU A 821 8.61 -23.57 30.93
CA GLU A 821 8.05 -22.66 31.92
C GLU A 821 8.89 -21.38 31.94
N LEU A 822 8.23 -20.22 31.99
CA LEU A 822 8.85 -18.90 31.96
C LEU A 822 8.37 -18.11 33.17
N ARG A 823 9.25 -17.28 33.73
CA ARG A 823 8.85 -16.28 34.74
C ARG A 823 9.79 -15.07 34.70
N ASN A 824 9.33 -13.98 35.30
CA ASN A 824 10.16 -12.83 35.65
C ASN A 824 10.96 -12.23 34.46
N LEU A 825 10.29 -11.97 33.33
CA LEU A 825 10.86 -11.18 32.24
C LEU A 825 10.93 -9.71 32.67
N HIS A 826 12.13 -9.16 32.79
CA HIS A 826 12.33 -7.79 33.29
C HIS A 826 13.58 -7.14 32.70
N TRP A 827 13.61 -5.81 32.81
CA TRP A 827 14.82 -5.01 32.61
C TRP A 827 15.65 -5.01 33.89
N LYS A 828 16.95 -5.29 33.76
CA LYS A 828 17.91 -5.14 34.85
C LYS A 828 18.94 -4.08 34.47
N GLU A 829 19.03 -3.03 35.29
CA GLU A 829 20.04 -2.00 35.10
C GLU A 829 21.45 -2.59 35.22
N VAL A 830 22.36 -2.10 34.38
CA VAL A 830 23.77 -2.51 34.38
C VAL A 830 24.67 -1.28 34.33
N PRO A 831 25.91 -1.37 34.87
CA PRO A 831 26.91 -0.36 34.63
C PRO A 831 27.11 -0.14 33.12
N VAL A 832 27.23 1.11 32.69
CA VAL A 832 27.47 1.46 31.27
C VAL A 832 28.69 0.69 30.71
N ARG A 833 29.73 0.47 31.53
CA ARG A 833 30.90 -0.34 31.15
C ARG A 833 30.55 -1.77 30.71
N GLU A 834 29.52 -2.40 31.30
CA GLU A 834 29.08 -3.75 30.92
C GLU A 834 28.42 -3.72 29.53
N LEU A 835 27.59 -2.70 29.27
CA LEU A 835 27.01 -2.48 27.95
C LEU A 835 28.07 -2.21 26.88
N MET A 836 29.09 -1.40 27.22
CA MET A 836 30.14 -1.00 26.29
C MET A 836 31.24 -2.06 26.08
N ALA A 837 31.46 -2.96 27.05
CA ALA A 837 32.48 -4.02 26.93
C ALA A 837 32.27 -4.95 25.73
N SER A 838 31.04 -5.04 25.24
CA SER A 838 30.66 -5.84 24.09
C SER A 838 30.69 -5.09 22.74
N ARG A 839 30.97 -3.77 22.75
CA ARG A 839 31.03 -2.92 21.55
C ARG A 839 32.47 -2.69 21.10
N ASN A 840 32.74 -2.84 19.80
CA ASN A 840 34.05 -2.53 19.22
C ASN A 840 34.03 -1.11 18.64
N MET A 841 34.78 -0.19 19.24
CA MET A 841 34.93 1.18 18.73
C MET A 841 36.29 1.35 18.05
N LYS A 842 36.30 1.85 16.81
CA LYS A 842 37.52 2.27 16.10
C LYS A 842 37.58 3.80 15.98
N LEU A 843 38.75 4.39 16.21
CA LEU A 843 38.97 5.85 16.20
C LEU A 843 39.29 6.44 14.82
N ASP A 844 39.66 5.62 13.85
CA ASP A 844 40.33 6.02 12.61
C ASP A 844 39.42 6.66 11.54
N GLN A 845 38.12 6.76 11.78
CA GLN A 845 37.14 7.26 10.78
C GLN A 845 36.17 8.33 11.31
N ALA A 846 36.36 8.84 12.53
CA ALA A 846 35.53 9.92 13.05
C ALA A 846 35.93 11.26 12.41
N GLN A 847 34.98 11.95 11.77
CA GLN A 847 35.19 13.25 11.13
C GLN A 847 35.56 14.29 12.19
N PRO A 848 36.71 14.97 12.08
CA PRO A 848 37.07 16.04 12.99
C PRO A 848 36.15 17.24 12.77
N VAL A 849 35.55 17.75 13.86
CA VAL A 849 34.82 19.02 13.88
C VAL A 849 35.67 19.98 14.72
N ASP A 850 36.10 21.09 14.12
CA ASP A 850 37.00 22.07 14.75
C ASP A 850 38.30 21.45 15.31
N GLY A 851 38.88 20.49 14.59
CA GLY A 851 40.12 19.82 14.99
C GLY A 851 39.97 18.82 16.15
N ARG A 852 38.74 18.51 16.58
CA ARG A 852 38.44 17.53 17.62
C ARG A 852 37.66 16.35 17.06
N THR A 853 38.04 15.14 17.47
CA THR A 853 37.39 13.89 17.08
C THR A 853 36.37 13.49 18.14
N TYR A 854 35.07 13.61 17.85
CA TYR A 854 34.01 13.28 18.79
C TYR A 854 33.58 11.82 18.62
N LEU A 855 33.88 10.97 19.61
CA LEU A 855 33.36 9.61 19.69
C LEU A 855 31.94 9.63 20.25
N ASP A 856 30.94 9.68 19.36
CA ASP A 856 29.55 9.48 19.73
C ASP A 856 29.21 7.97 19.73
N SER A 857 28.61 7.49 20.83
CA SER A 857 28.16 6.11 20.98
C SER A 857 27.23 5.63 19.86
N LYS A 858 26.55 6.53 19.14
CA LYS A 858 25.73 6.19 17.96
C LYS A 858 26.54 5.71 16.75
N TYR A 859 27.85 5.95 16.73
CA TYR A 859 28.77 5.52 15.66
C TYR A 859 29.54 4.25 16.02
N ALA A 860 29.34 3.68 17.22
CA ALA A 860 30.07 2.52 17.71
C ALA A 860 29.75 1.19 16.98
N ASP A 861 28.80 1.19 16.05
CA ASP A 861 28.17 -0.03 15.52
C ASP A 861 28.36 -0.25 14.00
N LEU A 862 29.41 0.33 13.41
CA LEU A 862 29.84 0.08 12.03
C LEU A 862 31.16 -0.72 11.99
N PHE A 863 31.00 -2.03 11.75
CA PHE A 863 31.98 -2.95 11.13
C PHE A 863 33.19 -3.49 11.92
N THR A 864 33.73 -4.56 11.34
CA THR A 864 34.68 -5.58 11.83
C THR A 864 36.16 -5.19 11.78
N SER A 865 36.91 -5.80 12.70
CA SER A 865 38.38 -6.00 12.84
C SER A 865 39.33 -4.78 12.80
N GLY A 866 39.97 -4.45 13.93
CA GLY A 866 41.25 -3.70 13.91
C GLY A 866 41.79 -3.23 15.26
N TYR A 867 41.00 -2.53 16.09
CA TYR A 867 41.48 -1.97 17.36
C TYR A 867 40.36 -1.96 18.42
N LYS A 868 40.71 -2.17 19.70
CA LYS A 868 39.81 -2.11 20.87
C LYS A 868 40.15 -0.91 21.73
N VAL A 869 39.19 -0.02 21.99
CA VAL A 869 39.28 0.99 23.06
C VAL A 869 38.27 0.63 24.14
N VAL A 870 38.76 0.39 25.36
CA VAL A 870 37.93 0.11 26.53
C VAL A 870 37.61 1.43 27.23
N MET A 871 36.37 1.90 27.13
CA MET A 871 35.92 3.09 27.88
C MET A 871 35.56 2.71 29.32
N ASN A 872 36.40 3.12 30.29
CA ASN A 872 36.22 2.81 31.70
C ASN A 872 35.36 3.81 32.49
N SER A 873 34.93 4.93 31.86
CA SER A 873 34.06 5.94 32.48
C SER A 873 33.22 6.68 31.45
N SER A 874 32.10 7.26 31.89
CA SER A 874 31.24 8.12 31.06
C SER A 874 32.00 9.41 30.74
N CYS A 875 32.49 9.54 29.51
CA CYS A 875 33.03 10.80 28.97
C CYS A 875 31.96 11.57 28.19
N LEU A 876 30.74 11.67 28.73
CA LEU A 876 29.71 12.55 28.17
C LEU A 876 30.20 14.00 28.31
N GLY A 877 30.72 14.57 27.20
CA GLY A 877 31.14 15.98 27.14
C GLY A 877 32.62 16.28 27.47
N HIS A 878 33.50 15.26 27.59
CA HIS A 878 34.93 15.47 27.83
C HIS A 878 35.80 14.86 26.71
N PRO A 879 36.84 15.58 26.21
CA PRO A 879 37.77 15.05 25.21
C PRO A 879 38.62 13.89 25.77
N LEU A 880 38.88 12.88 24.95
CA LEU A 880 39.74 11.72 25.25
C LEU A 880 41.15 11.99 24.71
N ALA A 881 42.12 12.29 25.58
CA ALA A 881 43.51 12.46 25.17
C ALA A 881 44.28 11.12 25.22
N MET A 882 45.11 10.85 24.20
CA MET A 882 46.12 9.79 24.21
C MET A 882 47.50 10.45 24.09
N GLY A 883 48.23 10.54 25.21
CA GLY A 883 49.49 11.29 25.29
C GLY A 883 49.27 12.80 25.13
N ASP A 884 50.18 13.46 24.43
CA ASP A 884 50.24 14.90 24.18
C ASP A 884 49.40 15.37 22.98
N LYS A 885 48.44 14.55 22.53
CA LYS A 885 47.42 14.93 21.54
C LYS A 885 46.01 14.65 22.07
N THR A 886 45.21 15.72 22.06
CA THR A 886 43.81 15.78 22.50
C THR A 886 42.84 15.29 21.44
#